data_AF-A0A1X7VRB6-F1
#
_entry.id   AF-A0A1X7VRB6-F1
#
_cell.length_a   1.000
_cell.length_b   1.000
_cell.length_c   1.000
_cell.angle_alpha   90.00
_cell.angle_beta   90.00
_cell.angle_gamma   90.00
#
_symmetry.space_group_name_H-M   'P 1'
#
loop_
_entity.id
_entity.type
_entity.pdbx_description
1 polymer ?
#
loop_
_entity_poly.entity_id
_entity_poly.type
_entity_poly.pdbx_seq_one_letter_code
_entity_poly.pdbx_strand_id
1 'polypeptide(L)'
;MESRSIVFLLCLCSISGALAKTWIVSPTENCSRANCHNLSYYTGDPSLYFSTDTTLIFLEGVHYLYEPVTISGVSNLTLQGEGILQDGSHWTVRESTVVIHCLNSEAGLFFVNWTGITINSITFESCGAKIINESQLGSDINTHYSSVPYGWEFGVGLQAYHTLLFVNGSDLTLESVTVQNGTGYGLTIVNSYDITINRSYFYKNNYRYLCNESYDQAGGNIRITHLPLLSSSRCPRVKEIESVILIRDTRVSFGVNQRICDPYFMASSENLTTYARYTLPVGGGIGLVAADYSCNKFRYKLENIVAYKNYAYYSGSNFALIFYPVPISISGMLSTRGFTASDCPVQDPSSIMSKGSGMIFSVFDSLESGINSELNITGLVSSNNIALIGSGLYISTHTKRSWSSINIKSSNFTRNNVRYIGASAVYIERRDIAEISSSLIVSLTDVSINETVNSLPNYENPYNGALSLSNIDCVINGLVIANSANIRGLSLASSRVFVQGDNLIHNNTALFGSGGGVYMDPYSYFIFQPPANLTFSRNYADQYGGGIYISPRANRVFSPPCFFQIDSLLPLPEVRLIADGNTANITGTFISGGELVYCFFVTNFYYSYCRNSPQLSCSYNVMQNFIVPNTSTQDRFFISSVPVAVLLCNDSDNIILYVRNKAVSVMPGQSFALKLVVLSETYGIAPGKIHSSANGVTTTNSIKANCTEISFTYYKPIGVRNIHISLTTDQSVAYIHQSTTPLCVNLTYADCPPFFQLVSNSANSSICGCNRYISNATESAVCNINTTMITTTYNEVTNWIGYDNNSSCTFVGQCPFGYCKDEEVTFTVNDVDKQCALDRSGVLCGGCAEGFSIKLGSNECGQCSNGYLSLLLVFGIAGIVLVIFLILLNLTVTIGTINGLIFYANIAKIVEPILFQTDSILVLSQFISWINLDFGVKVCFYDGMTPSQKIWWQFAFPIYIWIIIGKFDPKASLKKIMEFRLSNDSNTSSASLIPNEGTADDTQVVDTGYVSADSQVPKVKRYSKYRNSALDLMDDFIN
;
A
#
# COMPACT_ATOMS: atom_id res chain seq x y z
N MET A 1 -62.97 -25.22 53.72
CA MET A 1 -62.14 -25.42 54.93
C MET A 1 -61.42 -24.11 55.19
N GLU A 2 -61.96 -23.30 56.10
CA GLU A 2 -61.33 -22.06 56.56
C GLU A 2 -60.78 -22.26 57.99
N SER A 3 -60.36 -21.18 58.65
CA SER A 3 -59.91 -21.16 60.06
C SER A 3 -58.52 -21.75 60.37
N ARG A 4 -57.47 -21.18 59.74
CA ARG A 4 -56.10 -21.17 60.32
C ARG A 4 -55.31 -19.85 60.20
N SER A 5 -55.81 -18.83 59.50
CA SER A 5 -55.04 -17.61 59.19
C SER A 5 -55.08 -16.50 60.26
N ILE A 6 -55.94 -16.58 61.28
CA ILE A 6 -56.25 -15.46 62.18
C ILE A 6 -55.26 -15.34 63.36
N VAL A 7 -54.62 -16.43 63.79
CA VAL A 7 -53.79 -16.45 65.02
C VAL A 7 -52.44 -15.73 64.85
N PHE A 8 -51.94 -15.58 63.62
CA PHE A 8 -50.61 -14.98 63.37
C PHE A 8 -50.58 -13.45 63.43
N LEU A 9 -51.74 -12.77 63.45
CA LEU A 9 -51.82 -11.30 63.37
C LEU A 9 -51.60 -10.55 64.69
N LEU A 10 -51.66 -11.24 65.84
CA LEU A 10 -51.78 -10.59 67.16
C LEU A 10 -50.49 -10.59 68.02
N CYS A 11 -49.40 -11.21 67.57
CA CYS A 11 -48.14 -11.29 68.34
C CYS A 11 -47.06 -10.27 67.93
N LEU A 12 -47.34 -9.32 67.03
CA LEU A 12 -46.35 -8.33 66.54
C LEU A 12 -46.44 -6.94 67.20
N CYS A 13 -47.45 -6.66 68.04
CA CYS A 13 -47.65 -5.35 68.66
C CYS A 13 -46.78 -5.08 69.91
N SER A 14 -45.64 -5.76 70.06
CA SER A 14 -44.73 -5.58 71.21
C SER A 14 -43.24 -5.61 70.84
N ILE A 15 -42.89 -4.97 69.73
CA ILE A 15 -41.54 -4.45 69.48
C ILE A 15 -41.69 -2.93 69.35
N SER A 16 -40.93 -2.16 70.13
CA SER A 16 -40.92 -0.69 70.08
C SER A 16 -40.14 -0.20 68.86
N GLY A 17 -40.76 -0.30 67.68
CA GLY A 17 -40.23 0.32 66.46
C GLY A 17 -40.16 1.83 66.61
N ALA A 18 -39.03 2.43 66.22
CA ALA A 18 -38.96 3.87 66.04
C ALA A 18 -39.97 4.27 64.94
N LEU A 19 -40.75 5.32 65.18
CA LEU A 19 -41.66 5.85 64.16
C LEU A 19 -40.83 6.47 63.04
N ALA A 20 -40.84 5.84 61.86
CA ALA A 20 -40.17 6.36 60.68
C ALA A 20 -40.68 7.79 60.38
N LYS A 21 -39.76 8.74 60.26
CA LYS A 21 -40.12 10.15 60.07
C LYS A 21 -40.60 10.35 58.64
N THR A 22 -41.72 11.05 58.47
CA THR A 22 -42.21 11.41 57.13
C THR A 22 -42.27 12.94 57.00
N TRP A 23 -41.57 13.46 56.00
CA TRP A 23 -41.58 14.87 55.60
C TRP A 23 -42.20 15.00 54.22
N ILE A 24 -42.80 16.15 53.90
CA ILE A 24 -43.51 16.33 52.63
C ILE A 24 -42.94 17.55 51.90
N VAL A 25 -42.27 17.33 50.77
CA VAL A 25 -41.64 18.38 49.99
C VAL A 25 -42.65 18.90 48.97
N SER A 26 -42.95 20.20 49.05
CA SER A 26 -43.88 20.91 48.17
C SER A 26 -43.10 21.83 47.21
N PRO A 27 -43.50 21.95 45.93
CA PRO A 27 -42.89 22.90 45.00
C PRO A 27 -43.18 24.37 45.38
N THR A 28 -44.16 24.61 46.26
CA THR A 28 -44.55 25.95 46.75
C THR A 28 -44.60 26.01 48.27
N GLU A 29 -44.40 27.20 48.84
CA GLU A 29 -44.39 27.41 50.30
C GLU A 29 -45.75 27.15 50.98
N ASN A 30 -46.86 27.24 50.22
CA ASN A 30 -48.21 26.98 50.73
C ASN A 30 -48.59 25.51 50.56
N CYS A 31 -48.38 24.71 51.60
CA CYS A 31 -48.84 23.32 51.66
C CYS A 31 -49.89 23.11 52.76
N SER A 32 -50.93 22.31 52.47
CA SER A 32 -52.04 22.03 53.39
C SER A 32 -51.82 20.81 54.28
N ARG A 33 -50.76 20.03 54.05
CA ARG A 33 -50.37 18.88 54.88
C ARG A 33 -49.44 19.36 56.01
N ALA A 34 -49.48 18.73 57.17
CA ALA A 34 -48.54 19.01 58.26
C ALA A 34 -47.09 18.63 57.86
N ASN A 35 -46.11 19.30 58.48
CA ASN A 35 -44.67 19.07 58.25
C ASN A 35 -44.25 19.18 56.77
N CYS A 36 -44.86 20.13 56.04
CA CYS A 36 -44.74 20.26 54.59
C CYS A 36 -44.19 21.65 54.18
N HIS A 37 -43.04 21.67 53.52
CA HIS A 37 -42.29 22.88 53.16
C HIS A 37 -41.64 22.75 51.76
N ASN A 38 -40.96 23.80 51.29
CA ASN A 38 -40.18 23.75 50.06
C ASN A 38 -38.84 22.99 50.25
N LEU A 39 -38.21 22.54 49.16
CA LEU A 39 -36.95 21.79 49.22
C LEU A 39 -35.85 22.56 49.98
N SER A 40 -35.75 23.88 49.76
CA SER A 40 -34.79 24.76 50.43
C SER A 40 -34.91 24.78 51.97
N TYR A 41 -36.09 24.53 52.53
CA TYR A 41 -36.27 24.38 53.98
C TYR A 41 -35.56 23.12 54.50
N TYR A 42 -35.73 21.99 53.80
CA TYR A 42 -35.13 20.72 54.19
C TYR A 42 -33.61 20.65 53.91
N THR A 43 -33.12 21.36 52.89
CA THR A 43 -31.68 21.46 52.62
C THR A 43 -30.99 22.54 53.46
N GLY A 44 -31.73 23.36 54.21
CA GLY A 44 -31.16 24.34 55.15
C GLY A 44 -30.59 23.71 56.43
N ASP A 45 -31.07 22.52 56.82
CA ASP A 45 -30.42 21.65 57.80
C ASP A 45 -30.52 20.18 57.33
N PRO A 46 -29.59 19.74 56.46
CA PRO A 46 -29.64 18.38 55.93
C PRO A 46 -29.50 17.31 57.02
N SER A 47 -28.80 17.63 58.12
CA SER A 47 -28.53 16.70 59.22
C SER A 47 -29.79 16.32 60.01
N LEU A 48 -30.75 17.25 60.09
CA LEU A 48 -32.04 17.03 60.75
C LEU A 48 -33.01 16.26 59.85
N TYR A 49 -33.16 16.70 58.59
CA TYR A 49 -34.24 16.24 57.71
C TYR A 49 -33.90 15.02 56.86
N PHE A 50 -32.65 14.86 56.43
CA PHE A 50 -32.16 13.65 55.76
C PHE A 50 -31.48 12.73 56.78
N SER A 51 -32.18 12.38 57.85
CA SER A 51 -31.67 11.52 58.92
C SER A 51 -32.14 10.06 58.78
N THR A 52 -31.58 9.14 59.58
CA THR A 52 -31.96 7.72 59.58
C THR A 52 -33.47 7.49 59.78
N ASP A 53 -33.97 6.40 59.18
CA ASP A 53 -35.38 5.95 59.21
C ASP A 53 -36.36 7.06 58.79
N THR A 54 -36.04 7.74 57.67
CA THR A 54 -36.79 8.90 57.18
C THR A 54 -37.24 8.74 55.73
N THR A 55 -38.46 9.19 55.43
CA THR A 55 -39.03 9.29 54.09
C THR A 55 -39.37 10.74 53.76
N LEU A 56 -38.85 11.26 52.65
CA LEU A 56 -39.25 12.55 52.08
C LEU A 56 -40.17 12.29 50.88
N ILE A 57 -41.42 12.73 50.99
CA ILE A 57 -42.45 12.57 49.96
C ILE A 57 -42.56 13.87 49.15
N PHE A 58 -42.13 13.84 47.90
CA PHE A 58 -42.14 14.99 46.99
C PHE A 58 -43.46 15.03 46.21
N LEU A 59 -44.20 16.14 46.33
CA LEU A 59 -45.41 16.41 45.57
C LEU A 59 -45.08 16.77 44.11
N GLU A 60 -46.02 16.56 43.19
CA GLU A 60 -45.84 16.93 41.77
C GLU A 60 -45.51 18.42 41.59
N GLY A 61 -44.59 18.72 40.67
CA GLY A 61 -44.10 20.06 40.40
C GLY A 61 -42.57 20.16 40.38
N VAL A 62 -42.07 21.39 40.28
CA VAL A 62 -40.64 21.71 40.22
C VAL A 62 -40.14 22.18 41.59
N HIS A 63 -39.11 21.51 42.10
CA HIS A 63 -38.45 21.76 43.37
C HIS A 63 -37.05 22.30 43.10
N TYR A 64 -36.74 23.51 43.56
CA TYR A 64 -35.46 24.14 43.26
C TYR A 64 -34.37 23.74 44.26
N LEU A 65 -33.24 23.24 43.76
CA LEU A 65 -32.03 23.00 44.52
C LEU A 65 -31.02 24.12 44.19
N TYR A 66 -30.53 24.80 45.23
CA TYR A 66 -29.72 26.02 45.11
C TYR A 66 -28.22 25.77 45.30
N GLU A 67 -27.86 24.82 46.16
CA GLU A 67 -26.48 24.52 46.57
C GLU A 67 -26.25 22.99 46.63
N PRO A 68 -24.99 22.51 46.60
CA PRO A 68 -24.67 21.10 46.81
C PRO A 68 -25.08 20.64 48.20
N VAL A 69 -25.70 19.46 48.32
CA VAL A 69 -26.14 18.90 49.61
C VAL A 69 -25.45 17.58 49.88
N THR A 70 -24.54 17.58 50.86
CA THR A 70 -23.91 16.36 51.39
C THR A 70 -24.73 15.79 52.54
N ILE A 71 -25.06 14.50 52.44
CA ILE A 71 -25.85 13.73 53.39
C ILE A 71 -24.96 12.57 53.86
N SER A 72 -24.66 12.50 55.16
CA SER A 72 -23.66 11.56 55.67
C SER A 72 -24.08 10.81 56.93
N GLY A 73 -23.65 9.54 57.05
CA GLY A 73 -23.93 8.70 58.23
C GLY A 73 -25.38 8.20 58.34
N VAL A 74 -26.10 8.10 57.22
CA VAL A 74 -27.55 7.83 57.18
C VAL A 74 -27.89 6.38 56.88
N SER A 75 -29.00 5.89 57.42
CA SER A 75 -29.53 4.56 57.13
C SER A 75 -31.04 4.53 56.92
N ASN A 76 -31.53 3.73 55.97
CA ASN A 76 -32.96 3.57 55.65
C ASN A 76 -33.63 4.92 55.29
N LEU A 77 -33.08 5.59 54.27
CA LEU A 77 -33.52 6.90 53.79
C LEU A 77 -34.23 6.77 52.43
N THR A 78 -35.47 7.24 52.33
CA THR A 78 -36.29 7.17 51.11
C THR A 78 -36.65 8.55 50.57
N LEU A 79 -36.38 8.79 49.28
CA LEU A 79 -36.88 9.95 48.52
C LEU A 79 -37.93 9.46 47.52
N GLN A 80 -39.20 9.80 47.74
CA GLN A 80 -40.34 9.27 47.00
C GLN A 80 -41.12 10.39 46.31
N GLY A 81 -41.23 10.38 44.99
CA GLY A 81 -42.18 11.23 44.27
C GLY A 81 -43.61 10.66 44.34
N GLU A 82 -44.62 11.52 44.52
CA GLU A 82 -46.03 11.15 44.28
C GLU A 82 -46.40 11.17 42.77
N GLY A 83 -45.48 11.60 41.91
CA GLY A 83 -45.69 11.81 40.48
C GLY A 83 -45.63 10.55 39.59
N ILE A 84 -46.00 10.75 38.33
CA ILE A 84 -46.01 9.72 37.28
C ILE A 84 -44.94 9.97 36.22
N LEU A 85 -44.39 8.90 35.63
CA LEU A 85 -43.53 8.98 34.45
C LEU A 85 -44.34 9.34 33.20
N GLN A 86 -44.00 10.46 32.56
CA GLN A 86 -44.49 10.90 31.26
C GLN A 86 -43.38 10.80 30.19
N ASP A 87 -43.73 10.95 28.91
CA ASP A 87 -42.74 10.97 27.83
C ASP A 87 -42.00 12.32 27.81
N GLY A 88 -40.67 12.29 27.94
CA GLY A 88 -39.86 13.49 28.12
C GLY A 88 -39.36 14.12 26.82
N SER A 89 -38.42 15.06 26.95
CA SER A 89 -37.89 15.89 25.84
C SER A 89 -37.31 15.14 24.61
N HIS A 90 -37.08 13.83 24.70
CA HIS A 90 -36.67 12.96 23.59
C HIS A 90 -37.16 11.52 23.82
N TRP A 91 -37.46 10.75 22.78
CA TRP A 91 -38.05 9.39 22.89
C TRP A 91 -37.22 8.35 23.68
N THR A 92 -35.94 8.63 23.92
CA THR A 92 -35.08 7.82 24.81
C THR A 92 -35.29 8.10 26.30
N VAL A 93 -36.10 9.10 26.66
CA VAL A 93 -36.32 9.59 28.02
C VAL A 93 -37.81 9.49 28.38
N ARG A 94 -38.07 9.09 29.62
CA ARG A 94 -39.27 9.47 30.35
C ARG A 94 -38.85 10.31 31.54
N GLU A 95 -39.74 11.17 32.01
CA GLU A 95 -39.49 12.07 33.14
C GLU A 95 -40.68 12.01 34.11
N SER A 96 -40.40 12.04 35.41
CA SER A 96 -41.41 12.18 36.45
C SER A 96 -41.94 13.62 36.49
N THR A 97 -43.24 13.78 36.76
CA THR A 97 -43.88 15.05 37.12
C THR A 97 -43.34 15.67 38.42
N VAL A 98 -42.54 14.93 39.19
CA VAL A 98 -41.70 15.46 40.27
C VAL A 98 -40.31 15.76 39.71
N VAL A 99 -39.96 17.05 39.62
CA VAL A 99 -38.66 17.51 39.10
C VAL A 99 -37.89 18.25 40.18
N ILE A 100 -36.67 17.81 40.48
CA ILE A 100 -35.66 18.59 41.22
C ILE A 100 -34.79 19.30 40.18
N HIS A 101 -34.91 20.62 40.10
CA HIS A 101 -34.20 21.45 39.13
C HIS A 101 -33.10 22.26 39.84
N CYS A 102 -31.85 22.09 39.39
CA CYS A 102 -30.72 22.75 40.01
C CYS A 102 -30.40 24.09 39.35
N LEU A 103 -30.37 25.17 40.15
CA LEU A 103 -30.03 26.49 39.65
C LEU A 103 -28.51 26.61 39.38
N ASN A 104 -28.17 27.42 38.36
CA ASN A 104 -26.81 27.67 37.84
C ASN A 104 -26.01 26.42 37.37
N SER A 105 -26.56 25.22 37.46
CA SER A 105 -25.87 23.94 37.25
C SER A 105 -24.62 23.76 38.13
N GLU A 106 -24.74 24.15 39.40
CA GLU A 106 -23.68 24.03 40.43
C GLU A 106 -24.18 23.38 41.74
N ALA A 107 -25.31 22.67 41.68
CA ALA A 107 -25.93 21.94 42.80
C ALA A 107 -26.16 20.46 42.49
N GLY A 108 -26.22 19.60 43.51
CA GLY A 108 -26.37 18.14 43.39
C GLY A 108 -26.54 17.47 44.76
N LEU A 109 -26.87 16.17 44.78
CA LEU A 109 -27.04 15.39 46.02
C LEU A 109 -25.92 14.36 46.19
N PHE A 110 -25.20 14.44 47.31
CA PHE A 110 -24.07 13.57 47.62
C PHE A 110 -24.35 12.76 48.89
N PHE A 111 -24.19 11.45 48.84
CA PHE A 111 -24.42 10.52 49.94
C PHE A 111 -23.11 9.83 50.34
N VAL A 112 -22.73 9.91 51.62
CA VAL A 112 -21.42 9.44 52.13
C VAL A 112 -21.62 8.58 53.37
N ASN A 113 -21.05 7.37 53.41
CA ASN A 113 -21.16 6.43 54.54
C ASN A 113 -22.64 6.14 54.90
N TRP A 114 -23.34 5.43 54.00
CA TRP A 114 -24.80 5.26 54.03
C TRP A 114 -25.23 3.80 53.87
N THR A 115 -26.45 3.44 54.30
CA THR A 115 -27.04 2.10 54.03
C THR A 115 -28.54 2.19 53.73
N GLY A 116 -29.06 1.39 52.80
CA GLY A 116 -30.48 1.34 52.50
C GLY A 116 -31.04 2.67 52.00
N ILE A 117 -30.54 3.18 50.87
CA ILE A 117 -31.12 4.38 50.22
C ILE A 117 -32.06 3.95 49.11
N THR A 118 -33.27 4.53 49.08
CA THR A 118 -34.21 4.39 47.97
C THR A 118 -34.54 5.76 47.38
N ILE A 119 -34.42 5.91 46.06
CA ILE A 119 -34.93 7.06 45.31
C ILE A 119 -35.91 6.53 44.27
N ASN A 120 -37.16 7.01 44.30
CA ASN A 120 -38.24 6.50 43.46
C ASN A 120 -39.02 7.63 42.78
N SER A 121 -39.18 7.54 41.45
CA SER A 121 -40.05 8.41 40.63
C SER A 121 -39.74 9.91 40.75
N ILE A 122 -38.46 10.28 40.65
CA ILE A 122 -37.97 11.67 40.67
C ILE A 122 -37.11 11.95 39.43
N THR A 123 -37.29 13.14 38.84
CA THR A 123 -36.42 13.70 37.79
C THR A 123 -35.43 14.67 38.42
N PHE A 124 -34.13 14.55 38.09
CA PHE A 124 -33.11 15.56 38.36
C PHE A 124 -32.78 16.26 37.05
N GLU A 125 -32.89 17.60 37.01
CA GLU A 125 -32.64 18.40 35.82
C GLU A 125 -31.58 19.48 36.05
N SER A 126 -30.66 19.63 35.08
CA SER A 126 -29.65 20.70 35.02
C SER A 126 -28.70 20.73 36.23
N CYS A 127 -28.63 19.62 36.97
CA CYS A 127 -27.79 19.45 38.15
C CYS A 127 -26.34 19.08 37.80
N GLY A 128 -25.48 19.11 38.82
CA GLY A 128 -24.04 18.89 38.69
C GLY A 128 -23.30 19.80 39.66
N ALA A 129 -22.58 19.25 40.62
CA ALA A 129 -21.75 20.01 41.57
C ALA A 129 -20.35 19.39 41.68
N LYS A 130 -19.31 20.22 41.89
CA LYS A 130 -17.97 19.77 42.29
C LYS A 130 -17.97 19.38 43.77
N ILE A 131 -17.01 18.56 44.19
CA ILE A 131 -16.82 18.20 45.60
C ILE A 131 -15.89 19.24 46.25
N ILE A 132 -16.43 20.08 47.15
CA ILE A 132 -15.74 21.24 47.69
C ILE A 132 -15.26 20.97 49.13
N ASN A 133 -13.96 21.11 49.37
CA ASN A 133 -13.30 21.26 50.69
C ASN A 133 -13.43 20.16 51.77
N GLU A 134 -13.94 18.96 51.48
CA GLU A 134 -13.79 17.81 52.41
C GLU A 134 -12.53 16.99 52.13
N SER A 135 -11.51 17.14 52.98
CA SER A 135 -10.23 16.43 52.86
C SER A 135 -10.33 14.91 53.09
N GLN A 136 -11.26 14.47 53.95
CA GLN A 136 -11.53 13.04 54.19
C GLN A 136 -12.25 12.39 53.01
N LEU A 137 -13.29 13.04 52.48
CA LEU A 137 -14.00 12.60 51.28
C LEU A 137 -13.05 12.54 50.07
N GLY A 138 -12.08 13.45 50.01
CA GLY A 138 -10.98 13.42 49.04
C GLY A 138 -10.11 12.16 49.08
N SER A 139 -9.79 11.63 50.28
CA SER A 139 -9.05 10.37 50.42
C SER A 139 -9.89 9.13 50.12
N ASP A 140 -11.19 9.14 50.43
CA ASP A 140 -12.09 8.01 50.18
C ASP A 140 -12.43 7.86 48.68
N ILE A 141 -12.44 8.96 47.94
CA ILE A 141 -12.76 9.02 46.50
C ILE A 141 -11.51 8.89 45.60
N ASN A 142 -10.34 9.36 46.05
CA ASN A 142 -9.08 9.25 45.31
C ASN A 142 -8.13 8.25 45.98
N THR A 143 -8.50 6.96 45.94
CA THR A 143 -7.64 5.87 46.38
C THR A 143 -6.46 5.66 45.42
N HIS A 144 -5.33 6.35 45.69
CA HIS A 144 -4.10 6.23 44.92
C HIS A 144 -3.57 4.78 44.93
N TYR A 145 -3.35 4.20 43.74
CA TYR A 145 -2.93 2.80 43.59
C TYR A 145 -1.49 2.70 43.08
N SER A 146 -0.53 2.63 44.01
CA SER A 146 0.91 2.54 43.70
C SER A 146 1.35 1.18 43.11
N SER A 147 0.47 0.17 43.12
CA SER A 147 0.74 -1.19 42.63
C SER A 147 0.17 -1.48 41.24
N VAL A 148 -0.53 -0.54 40.59
CA VAL A 148 -0.88 -0.68 39.17
C VAL A 148 0.32 -0.19 38.34
N PRO A 149 0.86 -1.00 37.40
CA PRO A 149 1.95 -0.56 36.54
C PRO A 149 1.53 0.69 35.74
N TYR A 150 2.50 1.52 35.39
CA TYR A 150 2.33 2.79 34.67
C TYR A 150 1.63 3.96 35.42
N GLY A 151 1.30 3.81 36.72
CA GLY A 151 0.98 4.97 37.59
C GLY A 151 -0.39 5.64 37.40
N TRP A 152 -1.37 4.90 36.90
CA TRP A 152 -2.75 5.36 36.66
C TRP A 152 -3.50 5.79 37.95
N GLU A 153 -4.35 6.83 37.86
CA GLU A 153 -5.27 7.22 38.94
C GLU A 153 -6.73 6.95 38.55
N PHE A 154 -7.32 5.92 39.16
CA PHE A 154 -8.70 5.48 38.86
C PHE A 154 -9.78 6.19 39.68
N GLY A 155 -9.36 7.10 40.57
CA GLY A 155 -10.23 7.92 41.40
C GLY A 155 -11.20 8.76 40.56
N VAL A 156 -12.27 9.25 41.20
CA VAL A 156 -13.31 9.99 40.48
C VAL A 156 -12.80 11.32 39.96
N GLY A 157 -11.88 11.95 40.71
CA GLY A 157 -11.32 13.27 40.44
C GLY A 157 -12.19 14.37 41.05
N LEU A 158 -11.68 15.04 42.10
CA LEU A 158 -12.43 16.06 42.87
C LEU A 158 -12.91 17.28 42.05
N GLN A 159 -12.33 17.48 40.87
CA GLN A 159 -12.72 18.55 39.93
C GLN A 159 -13.90 18.17 39.02
N ALA A 160 -14.33 16.91 39.00
CA ALA A 160 -15.50 16.48 38.24
C ALA A 160 -16.79 17.00 38.87
N TYR A 161 -17.80 17.25 38.04
CA TYR A 161 -19.15 17.57 38.48
C TYR A 161 -20.00 16.29 38.59
N HIS A 162 -20.87 16.21 39.58
CA HIS A 162 -21.77 15.08 39.82
C HIS A 162 -23.19 15.57 40.13
N THR A 163 -24.22 14.97 39.50
CA THR A 163 -25.63 15.22 39.89
C THR A 163 -26.03 14.38 41.09
N LEU A 164 -25.85 13.06 41.00
CA LEU A 164 -25.98 12.12 42.11
C LEU A 164 -24.62 11.46 42.39
N LEU A 165 -24.16 11.52 43.63
CA LEU A 165 -22.93 10.86 44.09
C LEU A 165 -23.23 9.96 45.29
N PHE A 166 -22.75 8.72 45.25
CA PHE A 166 -22.85 7.76 46.35
C PHE A 166 -21.46 7.21 46.70
N VAL A 167 -21.05 7.29 47.95
CA VAL A 167 -19.72 6.89 48.43
C VAL A 167 -19.83 6.02 49.67
N ASN A 168 -19.12 4.89 49.70
CA ASN A 168 -18.98 3.99 50.85
C ASN A 168 -20.32 3.55 51.48
N GLY A 169 -21.22 2.91 50.72
CA GLY A 169 -22.49 2.43 51.29
C GLY A 169 -23.02 1.11 50.72
N SER A 170 -24.19 0.67 51.19
CA SER A 170 -24.83 -0.57 50.71
C SER A 170 -26.34 -0.43 50.51
N ASP A 171 -26.92 -1.27 49.67
CA ASP A 171 -28.37 -1.39 49.47
C ASP A 171 -28.99 -0.12 48.84
N LEU A 172 -28.49 0.29 47.66
CA LEU A 172 -29.06 1.40 46.88
C LEU A 172 -30.14 0.89 45.92
N THR A 173 -31.32 1.52 45.94
CA THR A 173 -32.36 1.35 44.93
C THR A 173 -32.68 2.67 44.24
N LEU A 174 -32.39 2.76 42.94
CA LEU A 174 -32.90 3.80 42.05
C LEU A 174 -34.01 3.21 41.18
N GLU A 175 -35.25 3.64 41.40
CA GLU A 175 -36.45 3.13 40.73
C GLU A 175 -37.13 4.24 39.94
N SER A 176 -37.27 4.07 38.63
CA SER A 176 -37.96 5.06 37.78
C SER A 176 -37.36 6.49 37.90
N VAL A 177 -36.05 6.58 38.16
CA VAL A 177 -35.32 7.83 38.35
C VAL A 177 -34.85 8.38 37.01
N THR A 178 -34.91 9.69 36.83
CA THR A 178 -34.43 10.38 35.62
C THR A 178 -33.35 11.38 36.00
N VAL A 179 -32.25 11.43 35.25
CA VAL A 179 -31.19 12.43 35.41
C VAL A 179 -30.86 13.02 34.04
N GLN A 180 -31.21 14.28 33.81
CA GLN A 180 -31.11 14.91 32.50
C GLN A 180 -30.52 16.31 32.47
N ASN A 181 -29.92 16.66 31.33
CA ASN A 181 -29.26 17.95 31.07
C ASN A 181 -28.14 18.30 32.08
N GLY A 182 -27.62 17.33 32.83
CA GLY A 182 -26.67 17.55 33.91
C GLY A 182 -25.25 17.90 33.47
N THR A 183 -24.52 18.59 34.34
CA THR A 183 -23.10 18.91 34.19
C THR A 183 -22.24 17.82 34.84
N GLY A 184 -21.24 17.33 34.10
CA GLY A 184 -20.34 16.24 34.49
C GLY A 184 -21.01 14.86 34.38
N TYR A 185 -21.03 14.11 35.48
CA TYR A 185 -21.64 12.79 35.57
C TYR A 185 -23.07 12.84 36.13
N GLY A 186 -24.02 12.20 35.45
CA GLY A 186 -25.41 12.08 35.92
C GLY A 186 -25.53 11.26 37.21
N LEU A 187 -24.92 10.07 37.22
CA LEU A 187 -24.79 9.24 38.41
C LEU A 187 -23.32 8.82 38.61
N THR A 188 -22.85 8.86 39.85
CA THR A 188 -21.54 8.32 40.25
C THR A 188 -21.66 7.51 41.52
N ILE A 189 -21.15 6.28 41.50
CA ILE A 189 -21.13 5.36 42.64
C ILE A 189 -19.69 4.95 42.92
N VAL A 190 -19.27 5.02 44.18
CA VAL A 190 -17.91 4.75 44.65
C VAL A 190 -17.96 3.77 45.81
N ASN A 191 -17.18 2.69 45.74
CA ASN A 191 -16.92 1.76 46.84
C ASN A 191 -18.19 1.27 47.58
N SER A 192 -19.26 0.96 46.82
CA SER A 192 -20.59 0.68 47.37
C SER A 192 -21.17 -0.66 46.88
N TYR A 193 -22.09 -1.23 47.65
CA TYR A 193 -22.49 -2.64 47.53
C TYR A 193 -24.00 -2.80 47.31
N ASP A 194 -24.40 -3.91 46.70
CA ASP A 194 -25.80 -4.30 46.46
C ASP A 194 -26.66 -3.16 45.86
N ILE A 195 -26.36 -2.84 44.60
CA ILE A 195 -26.88 -1.68 43.87
C ILE A 195 -27.93 -2.13 42.85
N THR A 196 -29.13 -1.56 42.92
CA THR A 196 -30.21 -1.75 41.93
C THR A 196 -30.55 -0.43 41.24
N ILE A 197 -30.45 -0.42 39.91
CA ILE A 197 -30.91 0.69 39.04
C ILE A 197 -31.96 0.11 38.09
N ASN A 198 -33.21 0.55 38.22
CA ASN A 198 -34.37 -0.01 37.54
C ASN A 198 -35.18 1.07 36.79
N ARG A 199 -35.60 0.77 35.56
CA ARG A 199 -36.48 1.63 34.73
C ARG A 199 -36.06 3.10 34.66
N SER A 200 -34.75 3.37 34.72
CA SER A 200 -34.20 4.71 34.91
C SER A 200 -33.65 5.31 33.62
N TYR A 201 -33.54 6.63 33.56
CA TYR A 201 -33.23 7.38 32.33
C TYR A 201 -32.11 8.40 32.56
N PHE A 202 -31.03 8.30 31.79
CA PHE A 202 -29.89 9.20 31.84
C PHE A 202 -29.69 9.85 30.47
N TYR A 203 -29.77 11.17 30.40
CA TYR A 203 -29.81 11.92 29.14
C TYR A 203 -28.97 13.18 29.15
N LYS A 204 -28.03 13.28 28.19
CA LYS A 204 -27.28 14.50 27.91
C LYS A 204 -26.53 15.05 29.14
N ASN A 205 -26.06 14.14 30.00
CA ASN A 205 -25.19 14.46 31.12
C ASN A 205 -23.75 14.56 30.61
N ASN A 206 -23.22 15.78 30.60
CA ASN A 206 -22.08 16.19 29.78
C ASN A 206 -21.12 17.07 30.59
N TYR A 207 -19.82 16.96 30.33
CA TYR A 207 -18.83 17.87 30.92
C TYR A 207 -19.08 19.36 30.58
N ARG A 208 -18.56 20.29 31.41
CA ARG A 208 -18.67 21.74 31.18
C ARG A 208 -17.49 22.23 30.33
N TYR A 209 -17.75 22.77 29.14
CA TYR A 209 -16.69 23.40 28.34
C TYR A 209 -16.40 24.82 28.87
N LEU A 210 -15.42 24.93 29.78
CA LEU A 210 -14.87 26.20 30.24
C LEU A 210 -13.60 26.52 29.44
N CYS A 211 -13.69 27.46 28.51
CA CYS A 211 -12.62 27.79 27.54
C CYS A 211 -11.26 28.19 28.15
N ASN A 212 -11.20 28.44 29.46
CA ASN A 212 -10.02 28.95 30.18
C ASN A 212 -9.49 28.00 31.29
N GLU A 213 -10.12 26.84 31.56
CA GLU A 213 -9.60 25.88 32.56
C GLU A 213 -8.80 24.76 31.89
N SER A 214 -7.49 24.71 32.15
CA SER A 214 -6.57 23.70 31.62
C SER A 214 -6.59 22.38 32.40
N TYR A 215 -7.78 21.87 32.75
CA TYR A 215 -7.94 20.69 33.60
C TYR A 215 -8.97 19.69 33.03
N ASP A 216 -8.68 18.40 33.21
CA ASP A 216 -9.51 17.28 32.74
C ASP A 216 -10.88 17.21 33.45
N GLN A 217 -11.88 17.92 32.92
CA GLN A 217 -13.27 17.77 33.32
C GLN A 217 -13.94 16.60 32.57
N ALA A 218 -13.95 15.42 33.18
CA ALA A 218 -14.68 14.26 32.66
C ALA A 218 -16.20 14.34 32.95
N GLY A 219 -17.01 13.62 32.17
CA GLY A 219 -18.47 13.55 32.34
C GLY A 219 -19.09 12.35 31.63
N GLY A 220 -20.42 12.20 31.70
CA GLY A 220 -21.15 11.08 31.10
C GLY A 220 -22.42 10.70 31.86
N ASN A 221 -23.12 9.66 31.41
CA ASN A 221 -24.41 9.30 32.01
C ASN A 221 -24.28 8.56 33.36
N ILE A 222 -23.56 7.44 33.43
CA ILE A 222 -23.36 6.67 34.66
C ILE A 222 -21.88 6.30 34.82
N ARG A 223 -21.29 6.54 36.01
CA ARG A 223 -19.99 6.01 36.42
C ARG A 223 -20.13 5.16 37.69
N ILE A 224 -19.52 3.98 37.71
CA ILE A 224 -19.42 3.12 38.89
C ILE A 224 -17.94 2.76 39.10
N THR A 225 -17.45 2.88 40.32
CA THR A 225 -16.02 2.74 40.65
C THR A 225 -15.82 1.98 41.97
N HIS A 226 -15.27 0.77 41.87
CA HIS A 226 -14.96 -0.12 42.98
C HIS A 226 -13.47 -0.37 43.04
N LEU A 227 -12.80 0.32 43.97
CA LEU A 227 -11.36 0.28 44.21
C LEU A 227 -11.10 -0.22 45.65
N PRO A 228 -10.16 -1.14 45.87
CA PRO A 228 -9.92 -1.66 47.22
C PRO A 228 -9.23 -0.61 48.11
N LEU A 229 -9.35 -0.79 49.43
CA LEU A 229 -8.57 -0.02 50.40
C LEU A 229 -7.25 -0.76 50.68
N LEU A 230 -6.12 -0.17 50.30
CA LEU A 230 -4.76 -0.74 50.46
C LEU A 230 -4.31 -0.94 51.92
N SER A 231 -5.09 -0.48 52.91
CA SER A 231 -4.65 -0.31 54.30
C SER A 231 -5.29 -1.28 55.31
N SER A 232 -5.12 -2.59 55.13
CA SER A 232 -4.63 -3.48 56.21
C SER A 232 -4.39 -4.92 55.76
N SER A 233 -3.47 -5.61 56.43
CA SER A 233 -3.14 -7.04 56.21
C SER A 233 -4.18 -8.01 56.80
N ARG A 234 -5.44 -7.57 56.91
CA ARG A 234 -6.61 -8.36 57.30
C ARG A 234 -7.79 -7.79 56.54
N CYS A 235 -8.52 -8.60 55.78
CA CYS A 235 -9.90 -8.23 55.47
C CYS A 235 -10.59 -7.93 56.82
N PRO A 236 -11.27 -6.78 57.00
CA PRO A 236 -12.19 -6.65 58.13
C PRO A 236 -13.22 -7.79 58.00
N ARG A 237 -13.80 -8.25 59.13
CA ARG A 237 -14.77 -9.36 59.15
C ARG A 237 -16.15 -8.94 58.62
N VAL A 238 -16.16 -8.37 57.43
CA VAL A 238 -17.33 -8.09 56.60
C VAL A 238 -17.66 -9.38 55.84
N LYS A 239 -18.95 -9.59 55.58
CA LYS A 239 -19.53 -10.78 54.94
C LYS A 239 -18.77 -11.26 53.69
N GLU A 240 -18.53 -12.57 53.58
CA GLU A 240 -18.12 -13.24 52.33
C GLU A 240 -19.25 -13.30 51.27
N ILE A 241 -20.17 -12.33 51.27
CA ILE A 241 -21.33 -12.30 50.37
C ILE A 241 -20.94 -11.59 49.07
N GLU A 242 -21.33 -12.19 47.96
CA GLU A 242 -21.16 -11.64 46.62
C GLU A 242 -22.13 -10.48 46.39
N SER A 243 -21.59 -9.26 46.29
CA SER A 243 -22.37 -8.04 46.04
C SER A 243 -22.88 -8.02 44.60
N VAL A 244 -24.18 -7.79 44.42
CA VAL A 244 -24.81 -7.77 43.08
C VAL A 244 -25.11 -6.35 42.65
N ILE A 245 -24.62 -5.97 41.47
CA ILE A 245 -24.91 -4.69 40.82
C ILE A 245 -25.83 -4.98 39.64
N LEU A 246 -27.11 -4.68 39.81
CA LEU A 246 -28.18 -4.89 38.84
C LEU A 246 -28.58 -3.56 38.20
N ILE A 247 -28.31 -3.41 36.90
CA ILE A 247 -28.88 -2.33 36.09
C ILE A 247 -29.86 -2.99 35.13
N ARG A 248 -31.14 -2.62 35.17
CA ARG A 248 -32.15 -3.16 34.25
C ARG A 248 -33.13 -2.13 33.71
N ASP A 249 -33.69 -2.42 32.53
CA ASP A 249 -34.72 -1.63 31.83
C ASP A 249 -34.35 -0.13 31.69
N THR A 250 -33.04 0.16 31.68
CA THR A 250 -32.47 1.49 31.91
C THR A 250 -31.87 2.04 30.62
N ARG A 251 -32.04 3.35 30.39
CA ARG A 251 -31.60 4.02 29.15
C ARG A 251 -30.51 5.05 29.43
N VAL A 252 -29.42 4.99 28.68
CA VAL A 252 -28.34 5.98 28.70
C VAL A 252 -28.17 6.59 27.31
N SER A 253 -28.32 7.91 27.18
CA SER A 253 -28.32 8.54 25.86
C SER A 253 -27.71 9.94 25.83
N PHE A 254 -27.09 10.29 24.70
CA PHE A 254 -26.43 11.59 24.47
C PHE A 254 -25.38 12.01 25.53
N GLY A 255 -24.89 11.09 26.37
CA GLY A 255 -23.85 11.40 27.36
C GLY A 255 -22.49 11.59 26.70
N VAL A 256 -21.77 12.64 27.11
CA VAL A 256 -20.54 13.10 26.45
C VAL A 256 -19.38 13.10 27.44
N ASN A 257 -18.47 12.14 27.27
CA ASN A 257 -17.19 12.06 28.00
C ASN A 257 -16.06 12.57 27.11
N GLN A 258 -15.49 13.73 27.43
CA GLN A 258 -14.36 14.29 26.69
C GLN A 258 -13.15 14.48 27.59
N ARG A 259 -11.98 14.35 26.98
CA ARG A 259 -10.69 14.72 27.56
C ARG A 259 -10.13 15.86 26.72
N ILE A 260 -9.54 16.88 27.34
CA ILE A 260 -8.90 17.96 26.58
C ILE A 260 -7.63 17.37 25.94
N CYS A 261 -7.53 17.47 24.61
CA CYS A 261 -6.30 17.20 23.88
C CYS A 261 -5.29 18.33 24.17
N ASP A 262 -4.55 18.23 25.28
CA ASP A 262 -3.34 19.03 25.48
C ASP A 262 -2.13 18.28 24.88
N PRO A 263 -1.61 18.70 23.72
CA PRO A 263 -0.49 18.02 23.06
C PRO A 263 0.83 18.16 23.82
N TYR A 264 0.98 19.12 24.73
CA TYR A 264 2.23 19.29 25.49
C TYR A 264 2.43 18.20 26.55
N PHE A 265 1.36 17.57 27.03
CA PHE A 265 1.45 16.59 28.13
C PHE A 265 1.86 15.17 27.72
N MET A 266 1.83 14.82 26.43
CA MET A 266 2.27 13.50 25.94
C MET A 266 3.64 13.51 25.24
N ALA A 267 4.24 14.68 25.01
CA ALA A 267 5.44 14.83 24.19
C ALA A 267 6.79 14.73 24.93
N SER A 268 6.82 14.29 26.19
CA SER A 268 8.00 14.41 27.07
C SER A 268 8.24 13.24 28.05
N SER A 269 7.85 12.01 27.68
CA SER A 269 7.82 10.85 28.59
C SER A 269 9.14 10.08 28.81
N GLU A 270 10.27 10.45 28.18
CA GLU A 270 11.53 9.68 28.33
C GLU A 270 12.32 9.96 29.63
N ASN A 271 12.03 11.05 30.37
CA ASN A 271 12.87 11.45 31.52
C ASN A 271 12.11 11.94 32.77
N LEU A 272 10.78 11.81 32.83
CA LEU A 272 10.00 12.22 34.01
C LEU A 272 9.86 11.07 35.03
N THR A 273 10.75 11.06 36.01
CA THR A 273 10.65 10.22 37.23
C THR A 273 9.58 10.70 38.22
N THR A 274 8.91 11.81 37.91
CA THR A 274 7.75 12.35 38.64
C THR A 274 6.44 11.85 38.03
N TYR A 275 5.72 11.03 38.79
CA TYR A 275 4.42 10.43 38.46
C TYR A 275 3.43 11.43 37.83
N ALA A 276 3.24 11.34 36.52
CA ALA A 276 2.14 11.98 35.82
C ALA A 276 0.82 11.26 36.20
N ARG A 277 -0.13 12.01 36.75
CA ARG A 277 -1.38 11.47 37.29
C ARG A 277 -2.45 11.45 36.19
N TYR A 278 -3.02 10.29 35.91
CA TYR A 278 -3.98 10.11 34.83
C TYR A 278 -5.35 9.67 35.35
N THR A 279 -6.27 10.64 35.51
CA THR A 279 -7.70 10.37 35.73
C THR A 279 -8.29 9.76 34.46
N LEU A 280 -8.87 8.56 34.56
CA LEU A 280 -9.39 7.83 33.41
C LEU A 280 -10.82 8.27 33.01
N PRO A 281 -11.05 8.74 31.77
CA PRO A 281 -12.38 9.04 31.24
C PRO A 281 -13.11 7.76 30.80
N VAL A 282 -13.86 7.15 31.73
CA VAL A 282 -14.51 5.86 31.50
C VAL A 282 -15.96 6.02 31.04
N GLY A 283 -16.20 5.85 29.74
CA GLY A 283 -17.52 5.73 29.12
C GLY A 283 -18.31 7.03 28.93
N GLY A 284 -19.02 7.16 27.81
CA GLY A 284 -20.01 8.23 27.60
C GLY A 284 -21.40 7.86 28.12
N GLY A 285 -21.81 6.61 27.88
CA GLY A 285 -23.00 5.98 28.44
C GLY A 285 -22.76 5.46 29.86
N ILE A 286 -22.36 4.19 29.98
CA ILE A 286 -22.00 3.56 31.27
C ILE A 286 -20.48 3.34 31.33
N GLY A 287 -19.84 3.86 32.38
CA GLY A 287 -18.47 3.55 32.75
C GLY A 287 -18.39 2.71 34.03
N LEU A 288 -17.76 1.55 33.95
CA LEU A 288 -17.50 0.64 35.06
C LEU A 288 -15.98 0.51 35.29
N VAL A 289 -15.57 0.69 36.55
CA VAL A 289 -14.21 0.51 37.04
C VAL A 289 -14.32 -0.45 38.23
N ALA A 290 -13.78 -1.66 38.13
CA ALA A 290 -14.08 -2.72 39.11
C ALA A 290 -12.92 -3.68 39.40
N ALA A 291 -12.54 -3.83 40.66
CA ALA A 291 -11.54 -4.80 41.10
C ALA A 291 -12.14 -5.93 41.96
N ASP A 292 -12.06 -7.18 41.48
CA ASP A 292 -12.34 -8.38 42.30
C ASP A 292 -11.12 -8.69 43.18
N TYR A 293 -11.34 -8.89 44.47
CA TYR A 293 -10.30 -9.20 45.46
C TYR A 293 -10.83 -10.20 46.49
N SER A 294 -9.92 -10.91 47.15
CA SER A 294 -10.25 -11.97 48.13
C SER A 294 -11.20 -11.55 49.26
N CYS A 295 -11.26 -10.25 49.61
CA CYS A 295 -12.22 -9.71 50.58
C CYS A 295 -13.60 -9.37 49.98
N ASN A 296 -13.67 -8.92 48.71
CA ASN A 296 -14.83 -8.28 48.11
C ASN A 296 -15.10 -8.83 46.70
N LYS A 297 -16.19 -9.61 46.54
CA LYS A 297 -16.62 -10.17 45.24
C LYS A 297 -17.79 -9.37 44.68
N PHE A 298 -17.71 -8.98 43.41
CA PHE A 298 -18.75 -8.20 42.72
C PHE A 298 -19.26 -8.95 41.49
N ARG A 299 -20.58 -9.02 41.32
CA ARG A 299 -21.23 -9.53 40.10
C ARG A 299 -22.06 -8.46 39.43
N TYR A 300 -21.81 -8.20 38.15
CA TYR A 300 -22.57 -7.23 37.36
C TYR A 300 -23.64 -7.92 36.52
N LYS A 301 -24.87 -7.39 36.55
CA LYS A 301 -25.98 -7.78 35.68
C LYS A 301 -26.52 -6.55 34.96
N LEU A 302 -26.55 -6.62 33.63
CA LEU A 302 -27.07 -5.57 32.77
C LEU A 302 -28.17 -6.15 31.87
N GLU A 303 -29.42 -5.79 32.14
CA GLU A 303 -30.60 -6.43 31.53
C GLU A 303 -31.44 -5.37 30.77
N ASN A 304 -31.77 -5.58 29.50
CA ASN A 304 -32.58 -4.66 28.67
C ASN A 304 -32.05 -3.21 28.56
N ILE A 305 -30.72 -3.02 28.58
CA ILE A 305 -30.11 -1.68 28.56
C ILE A 305 -30.14 -1.06 27.16
N VAL A 306 -30.56 0.20 27.04
CA VAL A 306 -30.50 0.97 25.78
C VAL A 306 -29.46 2.08 25.89
N ALA A 307 -28.35 1.92 25.16
CA ALA A 307 -27.32 2.93 25.00
C ALA A 307 -27.43 3.59 23.61
N TYR A 308 -27.86 4.85 23.56
CA TYR A 308 -28.16 5.58 22.31
C TYR A 308 -27.33 6.87 22.16
N LYS A 309 -26.51 6.93 21.10
CA LYS A 309 -25.80 8.15 20.65
C LYS A 309 -24.96 8.83 21.74
N ASN A 310 -24.32 8.03 22.60
CA ASN A 310 -23.32 8.53 23.56
C ASN A 310 -21.97 8.76 22.86
N TYR A 311 -21.09 9.54 23.48
CA TYR A 311 -19.82 10.01 22.91
C TYR A 311 -18.65 9.80 23.88
N ALA A 312 -17.52 9.33 23.36
CA ALA A 312 -16.23 9.32 24.08
C ALA A 312 -15.08 9.74 23.14
N TYR A 313 -13.91 10.09 23.68
CA TYR A 313 -12.65 10.12 22.90
C TYR A 313 -11.85 8.82 23.08
N TYR A 314 -11.54 8.43 24.32
CA TYR A 314 -10.50 7.44 24.64
C TYR A 314 -11.00 6.19 25.37
N SER A 315 -12.30 5.87 25.22
CA SER A 315 -12.92 4.69 25.81
C SER A 315 -14.17 4.28 25.03
N GLY A 316 -14.98 3.35 25.56
CA GLY A 316 -16.19 2.88 24.90
C GLY A 316 -17.32 3.90 24.99
N SER A 317 -17.79 4.43 23.86
CA SER A 317 -18.76 5.52 23.83
C SER A 317 -20.09 5.17 24.50
N ASN A 318 -20.65 3.99 24.22
CA ASN A 318 -21.88 3.51 24.86
C ASN A 318 -21.63 2.75 26.18
N PHE A 319 -20.56 1.96 26.27
CA PHE A 319 -20.19 1.20 27.46
C PHE A 319 -18.68 1.03 27.58
N ALA A 320 -18.12 1.22 28.78
CA ALA A 320 -16.72 0.93 29.06
C ALA A 320 -16.55 0.20 30.38
N LEU A 321 -15.93 -0.98 30.35
CA LEU A 321 -15.39 -1.68 31.51
C LEU A 321 -13.86 -1.65 31.47
N ILE A 322 -13.26 -1.25 32.58
CA ILE A 322 -11.84 -1.34 32.86
C ILE A 322 -11.68 -2.13 34.18
N PHE A 323 -10.71 -3.06 34.22
CA PHE A 323 -10.13 -3.79 35.36
C PHE A 323 -10.35 -5.32 35.50
N TYR A 324 -9.72 -5.87 36.55
CA TYR A 324 -9.58 -7.24 37.04
C TYR A 324 -10.84 -8.12 36.86
N PRO A 325 -10.67 -9.45 36.70
CA PRO A 325 -11.72 -10.35 36.21
C PRO A 325 -12.89 -10.53 37.20
N VAL A 326 -13.90 -9.66 37.11
CA VAL A 326 -15.22 -9.81 37.74
C VAL A 326 -16.17 -10.65 36.85
N PRO A 327 -17.13 -11.42 37.42
CA PRO A 327 -18.21 -12.04 36.65
C PRO A 327 -19.24 -11.01 36.14
N ILE A 328 -19.56 -11.07 34.85
CA ILE A 328 -20.49 -10.14 34.20
C ILE A 328 -21.51 -10.89 33.33
N SER A 329 -22.79 -10.52 33.46
CA SER A 329 -23.87 -10.97 32.60
C SER A 329 -24.55 -9.78 31.93
N ILE A 330 -24.69 -9.84 30.60
CA ILE A 330 -25.41 -8.86 29.78
C ILE A 330 -26.51 -9.58 28.99
N SER A 331 -27.74 -9.08 29.07
CA SER A 331 -28.89 -9.59 28.33
C SER A 331 -29.70 -8.47 27.67
N GLY A 332 -30.07 -8.67 26.40
CA GLY A 332 -30.99 -7.77 25.68
C GLY A 332 -30.50 -6.33 25.49
N MET A 333 -29.19 -6.10 25.50
CA MET A 333 -28.62 -4.76 25.39
C MET A 333 -28.65 -4.24 23.94
N LEU A 334 -29.10 -3.00 23.75
CA LEU A 334 -29.05 -2.25 22.49
C LEU A 334 -27.99 -1.14 22.60
N SER A 335 -26.90 -1.27 21.85
CA SER A 335 -25.83 -0.27 21.73
C SER A 335 -25.86 0.34 20.33
N THR A 336 -26.29 1.59 20.18
CA THR A 336 -26.43 2.19 18.85
C THR A 336 -26.03 3.65 18.74
N ARG A 337 -25.49 4.02 17.57
CA ARG A 337 -25.00 5.36 17.22
C ARG A 337 -23.94 5.92 18.17
N GLY A 338 -23.31 5.07 18.98
CA GLY A 338 -22.16 5.44 19.80
C GLY A 338 -21.03 5.93 18.91
N PHE A 339 -20.41 7.04 19.29
CA PHE A 339 -19.37 7.69 18.49
C PHE A 339 -18.10 7.89 19.31
N THR A 340 -16.97 7.49 18.73
CA THR A 340 -15.66 7.60 19.36
C THR A 340 -14.63 8.12 18.36
N ALA A 341 -13.87 9.16 18.73
CA ALA A 341 -12.89 9.82 17.87
C ALA A 341 -11.56 10.07 18.59
N SER A 342 -10.49 10.24 17.80
CA SER A 342 -9.18 10.73 18.25
C SER A 342 -8.78 11.91 17.38
N ASP A 343 -9.02 13.13 17.87
CA ASP A 343 -8.53 14.35 17.21
C ASP A 343 -7.07 14.67 17.62
N CYS A 344 -6.52 13.99 18.63
CA CYS A 344 -5.09 13.94 18.89
C CYS A 344 -4.37 12.95 17.95
N PRO A 345 -3.20 13.30 17.37
CA PRO A 345 -2.34 12.34 16.69
C PRO A 345 -1.72 11.37 17.71
N VAL A 346 -2.17 10.11 17.69
CA VAL A 346 -1.69 9.04 18.57
C VAL A 346 -0.26 8.65 18.17
N GLN A 347 0.74 9.05 18.98
CA GLN A 347 2.14 8.65 18.79
C GLN A 347 2.44 7.22 19.27
N ASP A 348 1.63 6.66 20.18
CA ASP A 348 1.75 5.27 20.63
C ASP A 348 0.45 4.47 20.39
N PRO A 349 0.38 3.63 19.33
CA PRO A 349 -0.77 2.76 19.06
C PRO A 349 -0.88 1.56 20.02
N SER A 350 0.08 1.36 20.94
CA SER A 350 0.00 0.31 21.95
C SER A 350 -1.00 0.65 23.07
N SER A 351 -1.16 1.95 23.39
CA SER A 351 -2.06 2.41 24.45
C SER A 351 -3.51 2.02 24.17
N ILE A 352 -4.11 1.26 25.08
CA ILE A 352 -5.49 0.75 24.95
C ILE A 352 -6.50 1.91 24.90
N MET A 353 -6.17 3.05 25.51
CA MET A 353 -6.98 4.27 25.44
C MET A 353 -7.06 4.88 24.03
N SER A 354 -6.06 4.66 23.17
CA SER A 354 -6.14 5.09 21.76
C SER A 354 -7.19 4.29 20.97
N LYS A 355 -7.56 3.10 21.47
CA LYS A 355 -8.47 2.15 20.81
C LYS A 355 -9.94 2.49 21.12
N GLY A 356 -10.36 3.70 20.76
CA GLY A 356 -11.73 4.16 20.94
C GLY A 356 -12.76 3.21 20.29
N SER A 357 -13.77 2.80 21.04
CA SER A 357 -14.69 1.68 20.74
C SER A 357 -16.16 2.06 20.96
N GLY A 358 -17.12 1.26 20.46
CA GLY A 358 -18.53 1.36 20.86
C GLY A 358 -18.81 0.76 22.25
N MET A 359 -18.21 -0.40 22.54
CA MET A 359 -18.29 -1.09 23.83
C MET A 359 -16.92 -1.72 24.16
N ILE A 360 -16.23 -1.25 25.19
CA ILE A 360 -14.89 -1.75 25.59
C ILE A 360 -14.95 -2.59 26.87
N PHE A 361 -14.20 -3.69 26.87
CA PHE A 361 -13.90 -4.54 28.01
C PHE A 361 -12.38 -4.75 28.08
N SER A 362 -11.71 -4.28 29.14
CA SER A 362 -10.24 -4.37 29.26
C SER A 362 -9.80 -4.87 30.64
N VAL A 363 -9.18 -6.06 30.67
CA VAL A 363 -8.74 -6.74 31.92
C VAL A 363 -7.23 -6.66 32.09
N PHE A 364 -6.81 -6.17 33.25
CA PHE A 364 -5.42 -5.96 33.66
C PHE A 364 -4.99 -6.99 34.73
N ASP A 365 -3.68 -7.04 35.02
CA ASP A 365 -2.99 -8.18 35.65
C ASP A 365 -3.59 -8.71 36.97
N SER A 366 -3.51 -10.02 37.20
CA SER A 366 -4.18 -10.71 38.32
C SER A 366 -3.29 -10.86 39.55
N LEU A 367 -3.60 -10.12 40.63
CA LEU A 367 -2.97 -10.30 41.94
C LEU A 367 -3.50 -11.58 42.63
N GLU A 368 -2.85 -12.71 42.32
CA GLU A 368 -2.93 -14.04 42.94
C GLU A 368 -4.30 -14.74 43.04
N SER A 369 -5.43 -14.07 42.79
CA SER A 369 -6.77 -14.65 42.94
C SER A 369 -7.00 -15.83 41.98
N GLY A 370 -7.33 -17.00 42.56
CA GLY A 370 -7.70 -18.22 41.83
C GLY A 370 -9.17 -18.24 41.42
N ILE A 371 -9.73 -17.10 40.99
CA ILE A 371 -11.16 -16.93 40.71
C ILE A 371 -11.41 -17.12 39.20
N ASN A 372 -12.22 -18.12 38.85
CA ASN A 372 -12.72 -18.31 37.50
C ASN A 372 -13.94 -17.39 37.28
N SER A 373 -13.72 -16.22 36.68
CA SER A 373 -14.80 -15.31 36.30
C SER A 373 -15.18 -15.48 34.82
N GLU A 374 -16.42 -15.16 34.48
CA GLU A 374 -16.96 -15.28 33.12
C GLU A 374 -17.53 -13.94 32.61
N LEU A 375 -17.42 -13.72 31.30
CA LEU A 375 -18.14 -12.65 30.59
C LEU A 375 -19.21 -13.28 29.69
N ASN A 376 -20.47 -13.17 30.08
CA ASN A 376 -21.61 -13.78 29.39
C ASN A 376 -22.50 -12.69 28.75
N ILE A 377 -22.49 -12.62 27.42
CA ILE A 377 -23.23 -11.63 26.62
C ILE A 377 -24.31 -12.36 25.78
N THR A 378 -25.56 -11.92 25.91
CA THR A 378 -26.71 -12.56 25.25
C THR A 378 -27.63 -11.51 24.63
N GLY A 379 -28.06 -11.70 23.38
CA GLY A 379 -29.00 -10.78 22.73
C GLY A 379 -28.47 -9.35 22.54
N LEU A 380 -27.15 -9.16 22.42
CA LEU A 380 -26.56 -7.83 22.19
C LEU A 380 -26.83 -7.40 20.74
N VAL A 381 -27.50 -6.25 20.58
CA VAL A 381 -27.69 -5.60 19.29
C VAL A 381 -26.79 -4.36 19.25
N SER A 382 -25.73 -4.41 18.47
CA SER A 382 -24.75 -3.32 18.35
C SER A 382 -24.78 -2.74 16.93
N SER A 383 -25.29 -1.52 16.73
CA SER A 383 -25.53 -1.01 15.38
C SER A 383 -25.26 0.47 15.12
N ASN A 384 -24.80 0.79 13.90
CA ASN A 384 -24.51 2.15 13.44
C ASN A 384 -23.48 2.88 14.32
N ASN A 385 -22.66 2.15 15.07
CA ASN A 385 -21.63 2.72 15.93
C ASN A 385 -20.38 3.07 15.11
N ILE A 386 -19.72 4.18 15.45
CA ILE A 386 -18.54 4.68 14.74
C ILE A 386 -17.39 4.77 15.76
N ALA A 387 -16.30 4.06 15.51
CA ALA A 387 -15.15 4.09 16.41
C ALA A 387 -13.83 3.83 15.67
N LEU A 388 -12.72 3.92 16.40
CA LEU A 388 -11.39 3.66 15.86
C LEU A 388 -11.16 2.15 15.72
N ILE A 389 -11.34 1.39 16.81
CA ILE A 389 -11.16 -0.07 16.89
C ILE A 389 -12.33 -0.69 17.66
N GLY A 390 -12.83 -1.85 17.22
CA GLY A 390 -13.94 -2.56 17.88
C GLY A 390 -15.20 -1.71 17.94
N SER A 391 -15.66 -1.21 16.79
CA SER A 391 -16.75 -0.22 16.73
C SER A 391 -18.08 -0.75 17.24
N GLY A 392 -18.32 -2.05 17.14
CA GLY A 392 -19.44 -2.72 17.81
C GLY A 392 -19.10 -3.24 19.21
N LEU A 393 -17.93 -3.89 19.37
CA LEU A 393 -17.41 -4.49 20.60
C LEU A 393 -15.87 -4.64 20.54
N TYR A 394 -15.18 -4.30 21.61
CA TYR A 394 -13.75 -4.52 21.83
C TYR A 394 -13.51 -5.24 23.15
N ILE A 395 -12.74 -6.33 23.13
CA ILE A 395 -12.29 -7.06 24.33
C ILE A 395 -10.77 -7.19 24.30
N SER A 396 -10.10 -6.85 25.41
CA SER A 396 -8.65 -7.03 25.60
C SER A 396 -8.34 -7.65 26.96
N THR A 397 -7.39 -8.59 26.98
CA THR A 397 -6.93 -9.28 28.19
C THR A 397 -5.40 -9.29 28.26
N HIS A 398 -4.82 -8.83 29.36
CA HIS A 398 -3.37 -8.61 29.51
C HIS A 398 -2.68 -9.64 30.43
N THR A 399 -3.32 -10.77 30.72
CA THR A 399 -2.94 -11.59 31.89
C THR A 399 -2.96 -13.11 31.60
N LYS A 400 -2.14 -13.85 32.35
CA LYS A 400 -2.14 -15.33 32.33
C LYS A 400 -3.39 -15.93 32.99
N ARG A 401 -4.08 -15.19 33.87
CA ARG A 401 -5.33 -15.57 34.57
C ARG A 401 -6.34 -14.40 34.51
N SER A 402 -7.16 -14.36 33.47
CA SER A 402 -8.23 -13.35 33.32
C SER A 402 -9.60 -14.05 33.43
N TRP A 403 -10.53 -13.82 32.51
CA TRP A 403 -11.75 -14.64 32.45
C TRP A 403 -11.40 -16.10 32.08
N SER A 404 -12.15 -17.06 32.62
CA SER A 404 -12.06 -18.47 32.21
C SER A 404 -12.78 -18.70 30.88
N SER A 405 -13.91 -18.01 30.66
CA SER A 405 -14.59 -17.99 29.36
C SER A 405 -15.25 -16.64 29.05
N ILE A 406 -15.37 -16.36 27.75
CA ILE A 406 -16.17 -15.27 27.18
C ILE A 406 -17.20 -15.90 26.25
N ASN A 407 -18.49 -15.80 26.57
CA ASN A 407 -19.57 -16.40 25.78
C ASN A 407 -20.46 -15.30 25.20
N ILE A 408 -20.53 -15.21 23.87
CA ILE A 408 -21.38 -14.25 23.14
C ILE A 408 -22.42 -15.05 22.35
N LYS A 409 -23.70 -14.87 22.67
CA LYS A 409 -24.80 -15.66 22.11
C LYS A 409 -25.91 -14.81 21.51
N SER A 410 -26.47 -15.28 20.39
CA SER A 410 -27.67 -14.71 19.74
C SER A 410 -27.58 -13.19 19.53
N SER A 411 -26.41 -12.71 19.09
CA SER A 411 -26.03 -11.28 19.10
C SER A 411 -25.71 -10.77 17.69
N ASN A 412 -26.06 -9.52 17.41
CA ASN A 412 -26.06 -8.97 16.05
C ASN A 412 -25.36 -7.60 15.96
N PHE A 413 -24.36 -7.52 15.09
CA PHE A 413 -23.52 -6.35 14.86
C PHE A 413 -23.78 -5.82 13.44
N THR A 414 -24.42 -4.65 13.29
CA THR A 414 -24.89 -4.14 11.99
C THR A 414 -24.46 -2.70 11.69
N ARG A 415 -23.97 -2.43 10.46
CA ARG A 415 -23.60 -1.06 10.01
C ARG A 415 -22.56 -0.36 10.88
N ASN A 416 -21.72 -1.12 11.57
CA ASN A 416 -20.68 -0.55 12.42
C ASN A 416 -19.49 -0.10 11.56
N ASN A 417 -18.96 1.08 11.86
CA ASN A 417 -17.96 1.76 11.04
C ASN A 417 -16.64 1.89 11.80
N VAL A 418 -15.55 1.40 11.21
CA VAL A 418 -14.19 1.50 11.76
C VAL A 418 -13.35 2.55 11.04
N ARG A 419 -12.36 3.10 11.75
CA ARG A 419 -11.58 4.27 11.32
C ARG A 419 -10.07 4.17 11.59
N TYR A 420 -9.56 2.99 11.92
CA TYR A 420 -8.14 2.86 12.31
C TYR A 420 -7.49 1.53 11.88
N ILE A 421 -6.20 1.43 12.19
CA ILE A 421 -5.33 0.27 12.01
C ILE A 421 -5.66 -0.80 13.07
N GLY A 422 -5.73 -2.08 12.66
CA GLY A 422 -6.09 -3.20 13.55
C GLY A 422 -7.56 -3.19 13.96
N ALA A 423 -8.47 -2.70 13.11
CA ALA A 423 -9.86 -2.42 13.47
C ALA A 423 -10.90 -3.38 12.90
N SER A 424 -11.98 -3.58 13.67
CA SER A 424 -13.08 -4.52 13.42
C SER A 424 -14.41 -3.99 13.98
N ALA A 425 -15.54 -4.59 13.58
CA ALA A 425 -16.80 -4.42 14.32
C ALA A 425 -16.74 -5.16 15.66
N VAL A 426 -16.21 -6.39 15.67
CA VAL A 426 -15.92 -7.17 16.88
C VAL A 426 -14.43 -7.50 16.90
N TYR A 427 -13.72 -7.09 17.95
CA TYR A 427 -12.28 -7.33 18.11
C TYR A 427 -11.99 -7.95 19.47
N ILE A 428 -11.23 -9.05 19.52
CA ILE A 428 -10.84 -9.74 20.76
C ILE A 428 -9.33 -10.04 20.73
N GLU A 429 -8.56 -9.41 21.63
CA GLU A 429 -7.13 -9.70 21.83
C GLU A 429 -6.77 -10.23 23.22
N ARG A 430 -5.77 -11.11 23.24
CA ARG A 430 -4.97 -11.42 24.43
C ARG A 430 -3.55 -10.93 24.18
N ARG A 431 -3.04 -10.08 25.06
CA ARG A 431 -1.74 -9.43 24.93
C ARG A 431 -0.72 -9.99 25.93
N ASP A 432 0.56 -9.69 25.69
CA ASP A 432 1.65 -9.76 26.66
C ASP A 432 2.03 -11.18 27.16
N ILE A 433 1.78 -12.23 26.36
CA ILE A 433 2.20 -13.61 26.66
C ILE A 433 2.87 -14.27 25.45
N ALA A 434 4.15 -14.63 25.58
CA ALA A 434 4.94 -15.32 24.55
C ALA A 434 4.64 -16.83 24.39
N GLU A 435 3.65 -17.36 25.12
CA GLU A 435 3.31 -18.79 25.19
C GLU A 435 1.79 -18.97 25.17
N ILE A 436 1.27 -19.77 24.22
CA ILE A 436 -0.15 -20.12 24.11
C ILE A 436 -0.51 -21.15 25.20
N SER A 437 -0.66 -20.67 26.43
CA SER A 437 -1.22 -21.44 27.55
C SER A 437 -2.74 -21.28 27.57
N SER A 438 -3.45 -22.41 27.37
CA SER A 438 -4.88 -22.47 27.02
C SER A 438 -5.81 -22.29 28.23
N SER A 439 -5.86 -21.08 28.80
CA SER A 439 -6.71 -20.74 29.95
C SER A 439 -7.95 -19.90 29.64
N LEU A 440 -8.05 -19.27 28.45
CA LEU A 440 -9.19 -18.45 28.04
C LEU A 440 -9.83 -19.04 26.77
N ILE A 441 -11.10 -19.45 26.86
CA ILE A 441 -11.90 -19.90 25.72
C ILE A 441 -12.99 -18.87 25.41
N VAL A 442 -13.08 -18.45 24.16
CA VAL A 442 -14.16 -17.61 23.63
C VAL A 442 -15.19 -18.51 22.93
N SER A 443 -16.48 -18.24 23.08
CA SER A 443 -17.55 -18.92 22.34
C SER A 443 -18.47 -17.90 21.66
N LEU A 444 -18.69 -18.08 20.36
CA LEU A 444 -19.61 -17.31 19.53
C LEU A 444 -20.72 -18.25 19.04
N THR A 445 -21.93 -18.11 19.57
CA THR A 445 -23.12 -18.91 19.19
C THR A 445 -24.19 -18.02 18.56
N ASP A 446 -24.67 -18.33 17.37
CA ASP A 446 -25.71 -17.53 16.68
C ASP A 446 -25.33 -16.03 16.57
N VAL A 447 -24.08 -15.75 16.17
CA VAL A 447 -23.54 -14.38 16.09
C VAL A 447 -23.55 -13.90 14.64
N SER A 448 -24.17 -12.75 14.40
CA SER A 448 -24.25 -12.08 13.10
C SER A 448 -23.41 -10.80 13.09
N ILE A 449 -22.55 -10.63 12.10
CA ILE A 449 -21.77 -9.41 11.84
C ILE A 449 -22.01 -9.01 10.38
N ASN A 450 -22.72 -7.92 10.13
CA ASN A 450 -23.23 -7.58 8.81
C ASN A 450 -23.07 -6.07 8.49
N GLU A 451 -22.85 -5.74 7.21
CA GLU A 451 -22.71 -4.35 6.73
C GLU A 451 -21.57 -3.58 7.46
N THR A 452 -20.48 -4.25 7.88
CA THR A 452 -19.35 -3.55 8.53
C THR A 452 -18.54 -2.78 7.50
N VAL A 453 -18.19 -1.53 7.79
CA VAL A 453 -17.46 -0.65 6.85
C VAL A 453 -16.17 -0.15 7.49
N ASN A 454 -15.06 -0.19 6.74
CA ASN A 454 -13.89 0.64 7.06
C ASN A 454 -13.93 1.94 6.26
N SER A 455 -14.06 3.07 6.96
CA SER A 455 -14.08 4.40 6.33
C SER A 455 -12.71 5.10 6.26
N LEU A 456 -11.68 4.54 6.91
CA LEU A 456 -10.28 4.95 6.74
C LEU A 456 -9.39 3.69 6.51
N PRO A 457 -9.53 3.02 5.37
CA PRO A 457 -8.65 1.92 5.01
C PRO A 457 -7.21 2.43 4.82
N ASN A 458 -6.26 1.78 5.48
CA ASN A 458 -4.83 2.10 5.39
C ASN A 458 -4.07 0.87 4.90
N TYR A 459 -3.11 1.08 3.99
CA TYR A 459 -2.54 0.03 3.15
C TYR A 459 -1.61 -0.95 3.87
N GLU A 460 -1.00 -0.55 4.99
CA GLU A 460 0.14 -1.27 5.58
C GLU A 460 -0.23 -2.38 6.57
N ASN A 461 -1.47 -2.44 7.06
CA ASN A 461 -1.84 -3.40 8.11
C ASN A 461 -2.80 -4.51 7.61
N PRO A 462 -2.39 -5.79 7.65
CA PRO A 462 -3.20 -6.88 7.12
C PRO A 462 -4.28 -7.39 8.08
N TYR A 463 -4.30 -6.97 9.36
CA TYR A 463 -5.11 -7.60 10.41
C TYR A 463 -6.56 -7.08 10.52
N ASN A 464 -6.99 -6.15 9.67
CA ASN A 464 -8.36 -5.61 9.65
C ASN A 464 -9.36 -6.64 9.07
N GLY A 465 -10.27 -7.15 9.90
CA GLY A 465 -11.44 -7.96 9.55
C GLY A 465 -12.67 -7.54 10.35
N ALA A 466 -13.89 -7.79 9.87
CA ALA A 466 -15.13 -7.41 10.55
C ALA A 466 -15.26 -8.11 11.93
N LEU A 467 -14.79 -9.36 12.01
CA LEU A 467 -14.31 -10.01 13.24
C LEU A 467 -12.78 -10.13 13.18
N SER A 468 -12.08 -9.75 14.25
CA SER A 468 -10.65 -10.07 14.44
C SER A 468 -10.39 -10.77 15.77
N LEU A 469 -9.57 -11.81 15.74
CA LEU A 469 -9.14 -12.61 16.90
C LEU A 469 -7.60 -12.64 16.98
N SER A 470 -7.03 -12.33 18.14
CA SER A 470 -5.58 -12.25 18.35
C SER A 470 -5.14 -12.95 19.64
N ASN A 471 -4.36 -14.03 19.51
CA ASN A 471 -3.94 -14.94 20.59
C ASN A 471 -5.10 -15.61 21.35
N ILE A 472 -6.17 -16.00 20.65
CA ILE A 472 -7.43 -16.52 21.23
C ILE A 472 -7.74 -17.96 20.76
N ASP A 473 -8.25 -18.77 21.68
CA ASP A 473 -8.99 -20.00 21.39
C ASP A 473 -10.49 -19.65 21.27
N CYS A 474 -11.11 -19.86 20.11
CA CYS A 474 -12.50 -19.47 19.85
C CYS A 474 -13.33 -20.63 19.28
N VAL A 475 -14.49 -20.91 19.86
CA VAL A 475 -15.51 -21.83 19.31
C VAL A 475 -16.55 -21.02 18.54
N ILE A 476 -16.84 -21.41 17.29
CA ILE A 476 -17.86 -20.79 16.44
C ILE A 476 -18.95 -21.80 16.07
N ASN A 477 -20.21 -21.38 16.19
CA ASN A 477 -21.39 -22.14 15.78
C ASN A 477 -22.52 -21.17 15.41
N GLY A 478 -23.08 -21.26 14.21
CA GLY A 478 -24.05 -20.26 13.72
C GLY A 478 -23.43 -18.88 13.48
N LEU A 479 -22.11 -18.78 13.22
CA LEU A 479 -21.44 -17.52 12.92
C LEU A 479 -21.74 -17.08 11.48
N VAL A 480 -22.24 -15.86 11.32
CA VAL A 480 -22.48 -15.21 10.02
C VAL A 480 -21.69 -13.91 9.94
N ILE A 481 -20.82 -13.78 8.93
CA ILE A 481 -20.11 -12.53 8.62
C ILE A 481 -20.40 -12.12 7.19
N ALA A 482 -21.16 -11.03 7.01
CA ALA A 482 -21.78 -10.69 5.73
C ALA A 482 -21.58 -9.24 5.26
N ASN A 483 -21.58 -9.04 3.94
CA ASN A 483 -21.74 -7.75 3.25
C ASN A 483 -20.79 -6.63 3.73
N SER A 484 -19.58 -6.96 4.18
CA SER A 484 -18.67 -5.98 4.77
C SER A 484 -17.75 -5.33 3.71
N ALA A 485 -17.52 -4.02 3.83
CA ALA A 485 -16.89 -3.18 2.81
C ALA A 485 -15.57 -2.54 3.26
N ASN A 486 -14.58 -2.55 2.37
CA ASN A 486 -13.19 -2.14 2.63
C ASN A 486 -12.52 -2.90 3.80
N ILE A 487 -13.03 -4.09 4.11
CA ILE A 487 -12.65 -4.90 5.27
C ILE A 487 -12.92 -6.38 4.96
N ARG A 488 -12.08 -7.24 5.52
CA ARG A 488 -12.19 -8.70 5.41
C ARG A 488 -13.36 -9.20 6.25
N GLY A 489 -13.85 -10.42 6.01
CA GLY A 489 -14.80 -11.05 6.92
C GLY A 489 -14.19 -11.31 8.31
N LEU A 490 -13.24 -12.24 8.36
CA LEU A 490 -12.56 -12.69 9.57
C LEU A 490 -11.04 -12.50 9.45
N SER A 491 -10.38 -12.11 10.53
CA SER A 491 -8.92 -11.96 10.61
C SER A 491 -8.38 -12.68 11.84
N LEU A 492 -7.38 -13.54 11.65
CA LEU A 492 -6.78 -14.37 12.68
C LEU A 492 -5.28 -14.08 12.85
N ALA A 493 -4.86 -13.75 14.06
CA ALA A 493 -3.47 -13.69 14.48
C ALA A 493 -3.22 -14.69 15.62
N SER A 494 -2.33 -15.65 15.40
CA SER A 494 -1.92 -16.72 16.33
C SER A 494 -3.07 -17.32 17.16
N SER A 495 -4.21 -17.58 16.49
CA SER A 495 -5.49 -17.95 17.11
C SER A 495 -6.04 -19.26 16.55
N ARG A 496 -6.74 -20.04 17.39
CA ARG A 496 -7.33 -21.34 17.01
C ARG A 496 -8.84 -21.25 17.00
N VAL A 497 -9.47 -21.62 15.89
CA VAL A 497 -10.92 -21.48 15.70
C VAL A 497 -11.57 -22.86 15.56
N PHE A 498 -12.25 -23.31 16.61
CA PHE A 498 -13.03 -24.55 16.63
C PHE A 498 -14.35 -24.32 15.90
N VAL A 499 -14.59 -25.04 14.81
CA VAL A 499 -15.75 -24.88 13.94
C VAL A 499 -16.76 -25.99 14.22
N GLN A 500 -18.00 -25.62 14.57
CA GLN A 500 -19.13 -26.51 14.83
C GLN A 500 -20.37 -26.01 14.06
N GLY A 501 -21.27 -26.90 13.65
CA GLY A 501 -22.53 -26.53 13.00
C GLY A 501 -22.33 -25.78 11.67
N ASP A 502 -23.33 -24.98 11.28
CA ASP A 502 -23.29 -24.20 10.03
C ASP A 502 -22.75 -22.78 10.28
N ASN A 503 -21.78 -22.36 9.47
CA ASN A 503 -21.15 -21.03 9.55
C ASN A 503 -20.98 -20.43 8.13
N LEU A 504 -21.12 -19.11 8.00
CA LEU A 504 -21.20 -18.41 6.70
C LEU A 504 -20.35 -17.13 6.69
N ILE A 505 -19.44 -17.02 5.73
CA ILE A 505 -18.65 -15.82 5.45
C ILE A 505 -18.97 -15.38 4.01
N HIS A 506 -19.70 -14.27 3.87
CA HIS A 506 -20.42 -13.91 2.64
C HIS A 506 -20.22 -12.47 2.16
N ASN A 507 -19.94 -12.27 0.87
CA ASN A 507 -19.98 -10.96 0.22
C ASN A 507 -19.13 -9.87 0.91
N ASN A 508 -17.99 -10.26 1.49
CA ASN A 508 -17.04 -9.35 2.13
C ASN A 508 -15.97 -8.92 1.11
N THR A 509 -15.52 -7.66 1.18
CA THR A 509 -14.70 -7.03 0.13
C THR A 509 -13.45 -6.35 0.69
N ALA A 510 -12.30 -6.99 0.46
CA ALA A 510 -10.98 -6.50 0.86
C ALA A 510 -10.30 -5.73 -0.30
N LEU A 511 -10.72 -4.48 -0.53
CA LEU A 511 -10.16 -3.63 -1.61
C LEU A 511 -8.68 -3.26 -1.43
N PHE A 512 -8.11 -3.43 -0.23
CA PHE A 512 -6.74 -3.04 0.10
C PHE A 512 -6.00 -4.19 0.78
N GLY A 513 -6.05 -5.38 0.19
CA GLY A 513 -5.27 -6.52 0.67
C GLY A 513 -5.75 -7.90 0.24
N SER A 514 -5.19 -8.89 0.90
CA SER A 514 -5.48 -10.32 0.71
C SER A 514 -6.40 -10.88 1.80
N GLY A 515 -7.20 -11.90 1.48
CA GLY A 515 -8.06 -12.60 2.43
C GLY A 515 -9.47 -12.00 2.54
N GLY A 516 -10.25 -12.03 1.46
CA GLY A 516 -11.56 -11.37 1.37
C GLY A 516 -12.55 -11.89 2.41
N GLY A 517 -12.74 -13.21 2.46
CA GLY A 517 -13.47 -13.90 3.52
C GLY A 517 -12.65 -14.00 4.81
N VAL A 518 -11.46 -14.59 4.75
CA VAL A 518 -10.54 -14.80 5.87
C VAL A 518 -9.13 -14.35 5.51
N TYR A 519 -8.48 -13.60 6.41
CA TYR A 519 -7.03 -13.52 6.53
C TYR A 519 -6.55 -14.30 7.76
N MET A 520 -5.43 -15.02 7.65
CA MET A 520 -4.76 -15.63 8.79
C MET A 520 -3.24 -15.55 8.70
N ASP A 521 -2.59 -15.48 9.86
CA ASP A 521 -1.13 -15.56 10.01
C ASP A 521 -0.59 -17.02 9.94
N PRO A 522 0.74 -17.25 9.92
CA PRO A 522 1.33 -18.60 9.78
C PRO A 522 1.27 -19.47 11.06
N TYR A 523 0.42 -19.12 12.02
CA TYR A 523 0.28 -19.77 13.32
C TYR A 523 -1.19 -20.07 13.69
N SER A 524 -2.14 -19.38 13.05
CA SER A 524 -3.57 -19.61 13.21
C SER A 524 -4.08 -20.81 12.39
N TYR A 525 -5.11 -21.49 12.88
CA TYR A 525 -5.77 -22.57 12.15
C TYR A 525 -7.21 -22.85 12.63
N PHE A 526 -8.02 -23.39 11.74
CA PHE A 526 -9.35 -23.95 12.04
C PHE A 526 -9.23 -25.37 12.61
N ILE A 527 -10.14 -25.74 13.51
CA ILE A 527 -10.29 -27.09 14.06
C ILE A 527 -11.74 -27.51 13.86
N PHE A 528 -12.02 -28.32 12.84
CA PHE A 528 -13.38 -28.77 12.54
C PHE A 528 -13.81 -29.88 13.51
N GLN A 529 -14.90 -29.63 14.24
CA GLN A 529 -15.52 -30.54 15.22
C GLN A 529 -16.86 -31.04 14.65
N PRO A 530 -16.94 -32.26 14.10
CA PRO A 530 -18.07 -32.69 13.28
C PRO A 530 -19.38 -32.84 14.10
N PRO A 531 -20.55 -32.49 13.52
CA PRO A 531 -20.75 -31.95 12.18
C PRO A 531 -20.35 -30.46 12.09
N ALA A 532 -19.63 -30.08 11.03
CA ALA A 532 -19.11 -28.72 10.86
C ALA A 532 -19.04 -28.29 9.38
N ASN A 533 -19.85 -27.29 9.02
CA ASN A 533 -19.86 -26.66 7.71
C ASN A 533 -19.39 -25.21 7.81
N LEU A 534 -18.46 -24.82 6.94
CA LEU A 534 -18.00 -23.44 6.80
C LEU A 534 -18.12 -23.02 5.33
N THR A 535 -18.98 -22.05 5.06
CA THR A 535 -19.30 -21.60 3.70
C THR A 535 -18.67 -20.25 3.41
N PHE A 536 -17.85 -20.18 2.36
CA PHE A 536 -17.33 -18.95 1.79
C PHE A 536 -18.04 -18.67 0.48
N SER A 537 -18.80 -17.58 0.39
CA SER A 537 -19.50 -17.23 -0.86
C SER A 537 -19.42 -15.76 -1.26
N ARG A 538 -19.15 -15.52 -2.54
CA ARG A 538 -19.08 -14.18 -3.17
C ARG A 538 -18.14 -13.16 -2.50
N ASN A 539 -17.11 -13.60 -1.76
CA ASN A 539 -16.11 -12.69 -1.19
C ASN A 539 -15.09 -12.23 -2.25
N TYR A 540 -14.53 -11.03 -2.10
CA TYR A 540 -13.53 -10.43 -3.00
C TYR A 540 -12.26 -10.01 -2.26
N ALA A 541 -11.10 -10.26 -2.86
CA ALA A 541 -9.81 -9.72 -2.44
C ALA A 541 -9.08 -9.02 -3.59
N ASP A 542 -8.53 -7.82 -3.35
CA ASP A 542 -7.78 -7.08 -4.37
C ASP A 542 -6.37 -7.64 -4.65
N GLN A 543 -5.93 -8.60 -3.85
CA GLN A 543 -4.64 -9.27 -4.03
C GLN A 543 -4.84 -10.79 -4.15
N TYR A 544 -4.76 -11.48 -3.01
CA TYR A 544 -4.71 -12.94 -2.93
C TYR A 544 -5.83 -13.48 -2.02
N GLY A 545 -6.34 -14.69 -2.31
CA GLY A 545 -7.22 -15.41 -1.39
C GLY A 545 -8.59 -14.76 -1.24
N GLY A 546 -9.45 -14.91 -2.24
CA GLY A 546 -10.81 -14.35 -2.22
C GLY A 546 -11.64 -14.90 -1.07
N GLY A 547 -11.61 -16.21 -0.87
CA GLY A 547 -12.17 -16.87 0.32
C GLY A 547 -11.22 -16.81 1.53
N ILE A 548 -10.00 -17.34 1.39
CA ILE A 548 -9.01 -17.49 2.48
C ILE A 548 -7.62 -17.07 1.97
N TYR A 549 -6.93 -16.21 2.72
CA TYR A 549 -5.50 -15.96 2.58
C TYR A 549 -4.73 -16.40 3.82
N ILE A 550 -3.62 -17.11 3.61
CA ILE A 550 -2.71 -17.58 4.65
C ILE A 550 -1.34 -16.93 4.42
N SER A 551 -0.93 -16.05 5.33
CA SER A 551 0.33 -15.33 5.22
C SER A 551 1.54 -16.28 5.22
N PRO A 552 2.58 -16.06 4.40
CA PRO A 552 3.75 -16.94 4.34
C PRO A 552 4.61 -16.83 5.60
N ARG A 553 5.13 -17.97 6.07
CA ARG A 553 6.04 -18.04 7.22
C ARG A 553 7.46 -17.59 6.81
N ALA A 554 8.05 -16.66 7.56
CA ALA A 554 9.38 -16.12 7.28
C ALA A 554 10.55 -17.11 7.49
N ASN A 555 10.32 -18.24 8.19
CA ASN A 555 11.36 -19.20 8.51
C ASN A 555 10.77 -20.64 8.52
N ARG A 556 11.20 -21.50 7.59
CA ARG A 556 10.61 -22.82 7.30
C ARG A 556 11.34 -24.02 7.94
N VAL A 557 12.06 -23.82 9.05
CA VAL A 557 12.86 -24.89 9.71
C VAL A 557 12.00 -26.05 10.22
N PHE A 558 10.72 -25.79 10.55
CA PHE A 558 9.76 -26.79 11.01
C PHE A 558 8.45 -26.68 10.21
N SER A 559 7.95 -27.83 9.75
CA SER A 559 6.61 -27.98 9.17
C SER A 559 5.56 -27.37 10.12
N PRO A 560 4.65 -26.51 9.63
CA PRO A 560 3.59 -25.93 10.44
C PRO A 560 2.41 -26.90 10.63
N PRO A 561 1.55 -26.67 11.64
CA PRO A 561 0.20 -27.22 11.62
C PRO A 561 -0.51 -26.84 10.31
N CYS A 562 -1.28 -27.76 9.74
CA CYS A 562 -2.18 -27.43 8.63
C CYS A 562 -3.18 -26.35 9.07
N PHE A 563 -3.50 -25.41 8.16
CA PHE A 563 -4.44 -24.31 8.42
C PHE A 563 -5.86 -24.78 8.79
N PHE A 564 -6.14 -26.05 8.50
CA PHE A 564 -7.28 -26.81 8.99
C PHE A 564 -6.79 -28.02 9.79
N GLN A 565 -7.54 -28.37 10.82
CA GLN A 565 -7.38 -29.56 11.64
C GLN A 565 -8.75 -30.25 11.73
N ILE A 566 -8.78 -31.55 11.93
CA ILE A 566 -10.02 -32.32 12.08
C ILE A 566 -9.99 -33.00 13.44
N ASP A 567 -10.93 -32.66 14.31
CA ASP A 567 -11.07 -33.24 15.64
C ASP A 567 -12.06 -34.42 15.58
N SER A 568 -11.60 -35.52 15.00
CA SER A 568 -12.38 -36.75 14.86
C SER A 568 -11.52 -38.00 14.83
N LEU A 569 -12.10 -39.11 15.29
CA LEU A 569 -11.54 -40.45 15.15
C LEU A 569 -12.02 -41.16 13.87
N LEU A 570 -13.06 -40.62 13.20
CA LEU A 570 -13.64 -41.20 11.98
C LEU A 570 -12.86 -40.77 10.73
N PRO A 571 -12.70 -41.65 9.72
CA PRO A 571 -11.90 -41.37 8.52
C PRO A 571 -12.60 -40.44 7.50
N LEU A 572 -13.94 -40.35 7.55
CA LEU A 572 -14.76 -39.48 6.71
C LEU A 572 -15.85 -38.82 7.58
N PRO A 573 -15.49 -37.79 8.36
CA PRO A 573 -16.45 -37.08 9.20
C PRO A 573 -17.32 -36.11 8.39
N GLU A 574 -18.45 -35.68 8.95
CA GLU A 574 -19.34 -34.65 8.37
C GLU A 574 -18.71 -33.25 8.49
N VAL A 575 -17.72 -32.98 7.66
CA VAL A 575 -17.04 -31.68 7.54
C VAL A 575 -17.14 -31.19 6.11
N ARG A 576 -17.52 -29.92 5.90
CA ARG A 576 -17.56 -29.30 4.56
C ARG A 576 -17.01 -27.88 4.59
N LEU A 577 -16.09 -27.60 3.68
CA LEU A 577 -15.56 -26.28 3.39
C LEU A 577 -16.08 -25.85 2.01
N ILE A 578 -17.20 -25.12 1.99
CA ILE A 578 -17.96 -24.83 0.77
C ILE A 578 -17.43 -23.52 0.15
N ALA A 579 -17.15 -23.55 -1.16
CA ALA A 579 -16.61 -22.43 -1.90
C ALA A 579 -17.50 -22.08 -3.12
N ASP A 580 -18.09 -20.88 -3.10
CA ASP A 580 -19.09 -20.44 -4.07
C ASP A 580 -18.83 -19.02 -4.59
N GLY A 581 -18.35 -18.86 -5.83
CA GLY A 581 -18.21 -17.56 -6.49
C GLY A 581 -17.28 -16.53 -5.79
N ASN A 582 -16.34 -16.97 -4.94
CA ASN A 582 -15.31 -16.09 -4.39
C ASN A 582 -14.31 -15.68 -5.49
N THR A 583 -13.71 -14.49 -5.36
CA THR A 583 -12.86 -13.89 -6.40
C THR A 583 -11.63 -13.19 -5.82
N ALA A 584 -10.53 -13.20 -6.57
CA ALA A 584 -9.29 -12.50 -6.23
C ALA A 584 -8.69 -11.87 -7.49
N ASN A 585 -8.12 -10.67 -7.38
CA ASN A 585 -7.57 -9.93 -8.51
C ASN A 585 -6.27 -10.56 -9.07
N ILE A 586 -5.46 -11.21 -8.22
CA ILE A 586 -4.17 -11.80 -8.63
C ILE A 586 -4.19 -13.33 -8.67
N THR A 587 -4.45 -14.02 -7.54
CA THR A 587 -4.58 -15.50 -7.53
C THR A 587 -5.26 -16.01 -6.25
N GLY A 588 -5.69 -17.27 -6.27
CA GLY A 588 -6.41 -17.91 -5.19
C GLY A 588 -7.81 -17.35 -5.04
N THR A 589 -8.67 -17.56 -6.03
CA THR A 589 -10.08 -17.12 -6.00
C THR A 589 -10.80 -17.70 -4.78
N PHE A 590 -10.46 -18.93 -4.38
CA PHE A 590 -10.82 -19.46 -3.06
C PHE A 590 -9.67 -19.37 -2.04
N ILE A 591 -8.57 -20.13 -2.20
CA ILE A 591 -7.46 -20.16 -1.21
C ILE A 591 -6.17 -19.61 -1.84
N SER A 592 -5.44 -18.77 -1.10
CA SER A 592 -4.05 -18.42 -1.43
C SER A 592 -3.11 -18.47 -0.23
N GLY A 593 -1.94 -19.08 -0.40
CA GLY A 593 -0.82 -19.03 0.54
C GLY A 593 -0.71 -20.26 1.45
N GLY A 594 0.06 -20.11 2.53
CA GLY A 594 0.34 -21.20 3.48
C GLY A 594 1.21 -22.33 2.92
N GLU A 595 1.38 -23.38 3.73
CA GLU A 595 1.99 -24.65 3.36
C GLU A 595 0.87 -25.70 3.28
N LEU A 596 0.30 -25.86 2.08
CA LEU A 596 -0.93 -26.64 1.88
C LEU A 596 -0.65 -28.14 1.71
N VAL A 597 0.58 -28.49 1.37
CA VAL A 597 1.01 -29.88 1.18
C VAL A 597 1.93 -30.33 2.33
N TYR A 598 2.84 -29.48 2.80
CA TYR A 598 3.89 -29.88 3.77
C TYR A 598 3.62 -29.50 5.23
N CYS A 599 2.35 -29.60 5.63
CA CYS A 599 1.87 -29.33 6.98
C CYS A 599 1.50 -30.61 7.75
N PHE A 600 1.48 -30.54 9.08
CA PHE A 600 1.11 -31.67 9.95
C PHE A 600 -0.24 -31.48 10.65
N PHE A 601 -0.85 -32.60 11.05
CA PHE A 601 -2.04 -32.60 11.90
C PHE A 601 -1.65 -32.72 13.37
N VAL A 602 -2.15 -31.83 14.21
CA VAL A 602 -1.96 -31.81 15.67
C VAL A 602 -2.93 -32.78 16.36
N THR A 603 -4.08 -33.06 15.74
CA THR A 603 -5.11 -33.95 16.27
C THR A 603 -4.82 -35.43 16.00
N ASN A 604 -5.48 -36.32 16.75
CA ASN A 604 -5.37 -37.78 16.61
C ASN A 604 -5.77 -38.32 15.20
N PHE A 605 -6.46 -37.50 14.38
CA PHE A 605 -6.86 -37.81 13.01
C PHE A 605 -5.67 -38.26 12.12
N TYR A 606 -4.45 -37.79 12.39
CA TYR A 606 -3.25 -38.26 11.69
C TYR A 606 -3.05 -39.78 11.80
N TYR A 607 -3.26 -40.35 13.00
CA TYR A 607 -3.01 -41.75 13.29
C TYR A 607 -4.12 -42.68 12.80
N SER A 608 -5.34 -42.17 12.58
CA SER A 608 -6.45 -42.94 12.01
C SER A 608 -6.47 -42.91 10.48
N TYR A 609 -6.16 -41.77 9.85
CA TYR A 609 -6.26 -41.60 8.40
C TYR A 609 -4.91 -41.61 7.67
N CYS A 610 -3.96 -40.77 8.07
CA CYS A 610 -2.71 -40.57 7.33
C CYS A 610 -1.65 -41.66 7.52
N ARG A 611 -1.77 -42.48 8.57
CA ARG A 611 -0.74 -43.45 9.00
C ARG A 611 -0.25 -44.42 7.90
N ASN A 612 -1.12 -44.76 6.95
CA ASN A 612 -0.83 -45.69 5.84
C ASN A 612 -0.61 -44.98 4.49
N SER A 613 -0.66 -43.64 4.47
CA SER A 613 -0.40 -42.82 3.28
C SER A 613 1.09 -42.46 3.22
N PRO A 614 1.71 -42.34 2.02
CA PRO A 614 2.98 -41.62 1.91
C PRO A 614 2.78 -40.19 2.45
N GLN A 615 3.57 -39.81 3.47
CA GLN A 615 3.32 -38.62 4.29
C GLN A 615 3.19 -37.32 3.46
N LEU A 616 3.89 -37.25 2.32
CA LEU A 616 4.08 -36.07 1.49
C LEU A 616 2.83 -35.63 0.70
N SER A 617 1.66 -36.28 0.86
CA SER A 617 0.41 -35.86 0.21
C SER A 617 -0.87 -36.02 1.05
N CYS A 618 -0.82 -36.54 2.28
CA CYS A 618 -2.07 -36.83 3.02
C CYS A 618 -2.89 -35.57 3.34
N SER A 619 -2.24 -34.51 3.81
CA SER A 619 -2.79 -33.16 4.01
C SER A 619 -3.61 -32.68 2.80
N TYR A 620 -2.99 -32.70 1.61
CA TYR A 620 -3.59 -32.27 0.36
C TYR A 620 -4.76 -33.17 -0.08
N ASN A 621 -4.63 -34.50 0.07
CA ASN A 621 -5.71 -35.44 -0.24
C ASN A 621 -6.93 -35.26 0.70
N VAL A 622 -6.70 -35.00 1.99
CA VAL A 622 -7.77 -34.67 2.94
C VAL A 622 -8.43 -33.36 2.55
N MET A 623 -7.64 -32.33 2.23
CA MET A 623 -8.14 -31.02 1.76
C MET A 623 -9.04 -31.14 0.52
N GLN A 624 -8.67 -31.97 -0.45
CA GLN A 624 -9.49 -32.25 -1.64
C GLN A 624 -10.83 -32.95 -1.32
N ASN A 625 -10.91 -33.72 -0.22
CA ASN A 625 -12.10 -34.50 0.12
C ASN A 625 -13.18 -33.71 0.86
N PHE A 626 -12.85 -32.63 1.59
CA PHE A 626 -13.84 -31.81 2.32
C PHE A 626 -14.06 -30.40 1.73
N ILE A 627 -13.21 -29.93 0.81
CA ILE A 627 -13.53 -28.74 0.00
C ILE A 627 -14.62 -29.11 -1.00
N VAL A 628 -15.73 -28.39 -0.97
CA VAL A 628 -16.86 -28.54 -1.89
C VAL A 628 -16.91 -27.32 -2.82
N PRO A 629 -16.32 -27.38 -4.03
CA PRO A 629 -16.45 -26.31 -5.01
C PRO A 629 -17.86 -26.35 -5.62
N ASN A 630 -18.59 -25.23 -5.58
CA ASN A 630 -19.94 -25.15 -6.15
C ASN A 630 -19.95 -24.97 -7.69
N THR A 631 -18.77 -24.78 -8.30
CA THR A 631 -18.59 -24.59 -9.75
C THR A 631 -17.66 -25.65 -10.32
N SER A 632 -17.84 -26.02 -11.60
CA SER A 632 -17.06 -27.05 -12.30
C SER A 632 -15.67 -26.58 -12.73
N THR A 633 -15.01 -25.78 -11.90
CA THR A 633 -13.78 -25.06 -12.21
C THR A 633 -12.55 -25.93 -12.01
N GLN A 634 -12.02 -26.49 -13.10
CA GLN A 634 -10.60 -26.88 -13.21
C GLN A 634 -9.68 -25.63 -13.29
N ASP A 635 -10.00 -24.60 -12.50
CA ASP A 635 -9.32 -23.32 -12.56
C ASP A 635 -8.04 -23.38 -11.72
N ARG A 636 -6.90 -23.12 -12.36
CA ARG A 636 -5.58 -23.10 -11.73
C ARG A 636 -5.39 -21.89 -10.82
N PHE A 637 -6.34 -20.96 -10.81
CA PHE A 637 -6.43 -19.86 -9.85
C PHE A 637 -7.27 -20.18 -8.61
N PHE A 638 -7.93 -21.34 -8.52
CA PHE A 638 -8.83 -21.67 -7.39
C PHE A 638 -8.09 -21.84 -6.05
N ILE A 639 -6.98 -22.59 -6.05
CA ILE A 639 -6.10 -22.79 -4.88
C ILE A 639 -4.65 -22.54 -5.31
N SER A 640 -4.03 -21.51 -4.73
CA SER A 640 -2.62 -21.17 -4.92
C SER A 640 -1.86 -21.13 -3.60
N SER A 641 -0.53 -21.17 -3.66
CA SER A 641 0.37 -21.07 -2.50
C SER A 641 1.71 -20.47 -2.94
N VAL A 642 2.78 -20.62 -2.15
CA VAL A 642 4.09 -20.05 -2.48
C VAL A 642 4.64 -20.55 -3.83
N PRO A 643 5.40 -19.73 -4.56
CA PRO A 643 6.05 -20.12 -5.81
C PRO A 643 7.15 -21.18 -5.58
N VAL A 644 7.05 -22.33 -6.27
CA VAL A 644 8.01 -23.45 -6.11
C VAL A 644 8.58 -24.02 -7.41
N ALA A 645 8.01 -23.71 -8.57
CA ALA A 645 8.48 -24.28 -9.84
C ALA A 645 8.30 -23.33 -11.03
N VAL A 646 9.32 -23.25 -11.89
CA VAL A 646 9.30 -22.46 -13.14
C VAL A 646 8.98 -23.34 -14.34
N LEU A 647 8.01 -22.91 -15.16
CA LEU A 647 7.63 -23.56 -16.41
C LEU A 647 7.57 -22.58 -17.59
N LEU A 648 7.65 -23.13 -18.79
CA LEU A 648 7.43 -22.41 -20.06
C LEU A 648 5.94 -22.37 -20.39
N CYS A 649 5.49 -21.29 -21.00
CA CYS A 649 4.24 -21.24 -21.75
C CYS A 649 4.50 -21.32 -23.26
N ASN A 650 3.51 -21.75 -24.04
CA ASN A 650 3.49 -21.48 -25.47
C ASN A 650 2.91 -20.08 -25.75
N ASP A 651 2.93 -19.66 -27.01
CA ASP A 651 2.46 -18.34 -27.44
C ASP A 651 0.97 -18.13 -27.10
N SER A 652 0.18 -19.22 -27.12
CA SER A 652 -1.23 -19.31 -26.75
C SER A 652 -1.50 -19.49 -25.24
N ASP A 653 -0.55 -19.12 -24.37
CA ASP A 653 -0.65 -19.14 -22.89
C ASP A 653 -0.90 -20.51 -22.26
N ASN A 654 -0.64 -21.61 -22.98
CA ASN A 654 -0.72 -22.96 -22.44
C ASN A 654 0.61 -23.37 -21.77
N ILE A 655 0.51 -23.82 -20.52
CA ILE A 655 1.66 -24.25 -19.68
C ILE A 655 2.22 -25.59 -20.16
N ILE A 656 3.53 -25.65 -20.41
CA ILE A 656 4.25 -26.82 -20.93
C ILE A 656 4.88 -27.62 -19.77
N LEU A 657 4.13 -28.59 -19.25
CA LEU A 657 4.40 -29.28 -17.96
C LEU A 657 5.67 -30.16 -17.87
N TYR A 658 6.33 -30.46 -18.99
CA TYR A 658 7.44 -31.44 -19.06
C TYR A 658 8.71 -30.95 -19.77
N VAL A 659 8.72 -29.77 -20.39
CA VAL A 659 9.92 -29.23 -21.05
C VAL A 659 10.82 -28.56 -20.02
N ARG A 660 11.92 -29.24 -19.71
CA ARG A 660 12.90 -28.85 -18.67
C ARG A 660 14.22 -28.32 -19.22
N ASN A 661 14.48 -28.59 -20.51
CA ASN A 661 15.61 -28.08 -21.27
C ASN A 661 15.07 -27.33 -22.49
N LYS A 662 15.40 -26.04 -22.63
CA LYS A 662 15.10 -25.24 -23.83
C LYS A 662 16.40 -24.85 -24.51
N ALA A 663 16.62 -25.29 -25.74
CA ALA A 663 17.68 -24.76 -26.58
C ALA A 663 17.26 -23.38 -27.13
N VAL A 664 18.18 -22.42 -27.09
CA VAL A 664 18.03 -21.10 -27.71
C VAL A 664 19.34 -20.78 -28.42
N SER A 665 19.27 -20.23 -29.64
CA SER A 665 20.43 -19.70 -30.35
C SER A 665 20.31 -18.18 -30.43
N VAL A 666 21.38 -17.48 -30.06
CA VAL A 666 21.47 -16.01 -30.07
C VAL A 666 22.85 -15.55 -30.47
N MET A 667 22.93 -14.32 -30.97
CA MET A 667 24.18 -13.60 -31.15
C MET A 667 24.69 -13.07 -29.78
N PRO A 668 26.01 -13.05 -29.53
CA PRO A 668 26.59 -12.48 -28.31
C PRO A 668 26.08 -11.06 -27.98
N GLY A 669 25.42 -10.90 -26.83
CA GLY A 669 24.82 -9.63 -26.40
C GLY A 669 23.40 -9.34 -26.93
N GLN A 670 22.83 -10.22 -27.76
CA GLN A 670 21.43 -10.15 -28.19
C GLN A 670 20.49 -10.52 -27.03
N SER A 671 19.38 -9.80 -26.88
CA SER A 671 18.31 -10.17 -25.94
C SER A 671 17.32 -11.15 -26.57
N PHE A 672 16.90 -12.17 -25.81
CA PHE A 672 15.83 -13.09 -26.21
C PHE A 672 14.72 -13.15 -25.14
N ALA A 673 13.48 -13.34 -25.57
CA ALA A 673 12.33 -13.46 -24.69
C ALA A 673 11.99 -14.92 -24.38
N LEU A 674 11.45 -15.17 -23.18
CA LEU A 674 10.77 -16.42 -22.82
C LEU A 674 9.44 -16.11 -22.13
N LYS A 675 8.35 -16.73 -22.59
CA LYS A 675 7.05 -16.73 -21.90
C LYS A 675 7.11 -17.75 -20.75
N LEU A 676 7.08 -17.27 -19.51
CA LEU A 676 7.32 -18.06 -18.30
C LEU A 676 6.14 -17.95 -17.33
N VAL A 677 5.91 -19.00 -16.54
CA VAL A 677 4.91 -19.04 -15.48
C VAL A 677 5.47 -19.78 -14.27
N VAL A 678 4.95 -19.45 -13.09
CA VAL A 678 5.36 -20.08 -11.82
C VAL A 678 4.19 -20.84 -11.22
N LEU A 679 4.46 -22.07 -10.77
CA LEU A 679 3.48 -22.92 -10.08
C LEU A 679 3.66 -22.90 -8.56
N SER A 680 2.55 -23.12 -7.86
CA SER A 680 2.47 -23.33 -6.41
C SER A 680 2.74 -24.79 -6.00
N GLU A 681 2.83 -25.04 -4.69
CA GLU A 681 2.87 -26.40 -4.11
C GLU A 681 1.66 -27.26 -4.54
N THR A 682 0.54 -26.62 -4.90
CA THR A 682 -0.75 -27.24 -5.27
C THR A 682 -0.96 -27.35 -6.79
N TYR A 683 0.06 -27.11 -7.62
CA TYR A 683 -0.02 -26.99 -9.09
C TYR A 683 -0.93 -25.85 -9.60
N GLY A 684 -1.35 -24.94 -8.72
CA GLY A 684 -2.00 -23.68 -9.08
C GLY A 684 -1.00 -22.67 -9.64
N ILE A 685 -1.48 -21.59 -10.24
CA ILE A 685 -0.64 -20.50 -10.75
C ILE A 685 -0.35 -19.50 -9.62
N ALA A 686 0.92 -19.16 -9.44
CA ALA A 686 1.39 -18.23 -8.41
C ALA A 686 2.20 -17.07 -9.03
N PRO A 687 2.09 -15.84 -8.50
CA PRO A 687 3.11 -14.83 -8.71
C PRO A 687 4.36 -15.16 -7.87
N GLY A 688 5.52 -14.66 -8.27
CA GLY A 688 6.77 -14.94 -7.54
C GLY A 688 7.98 -14.33 -8.19
N LYS A 689 9.15 -14.54 -7.58
CA LYS A 689 10.43 -14.20 -8.20
C LYS A 689 11.01 -15.43 -8.89
N ILE A 690 11.71 -15.17 -9.99
CA ILE A 690 12.60 -16.14 -10.65
C ILE A 690 14.01 -15.60 -10.53
N HIS A 691 14.90 -16.43 -9.99
CA HIS A 691 16.34 -16.26 -10.10
C HIS A 691 16.80 -16.96 -11.38
N SER A 692 17.54 -16.25 -12.21
CA SER A 692 18.28 -16.80 -13.34
C SER A 692 19.77 -16.76 -13.03
N SER A 693 20.38 -17.94 -12.88
CA SER A 693 21.82 -18.07 -12.59
C SER A 693 22.59 -18.55 -13.83
N ALA A 694 23.70 -17.89 -14.13
CA ALA A 694 24.62 -18.26 -15.20
C ALA A 694 26.05 -17.90 -14.78
N ASN A 695 26.97 -18.87 -14.86
CA ASN A 695 28.39 -18.69 -14.53
C ASN A 695 28.65 -18.06 -13.13
N GLY A 696 27.77 -18.31 -12.16
CA GLY A 696 27.83 -17.76 -10.79
C GLY A 696 27.19 -16.37 -10.62
N VAL A 697 26.84 -15.67 -11.70
CA VAL A 697 26.05 -14.43 -11.63
C VAL A 697 24.57 -14.79 -11.57
N THR A 698 23.85 -14.20 -10.63
CA THR A 698 22.41 -14.45 -10.44
C THR A 698 21.62 -13.15 -10.50
N THR A 699 20.68 -13.07 -11.45
CA THR A 699 19.74 -11.95 -11.59
C THR A 699 18.33 -12.41 -11.19
N THR A 700 17.49 -11.49 -10.71
CA THR A 700 16.16 -11.82 -10.17
C THR A 700 15.07 -10.99 -10.86
N ASN A 701 14.12 -11.67 -11.50
CA ASN A 701 12.97 -11.10 -12.18
C ASN A 701 11.67 -11.42 -11.42
N SER A 702 10.64 -10.60 -11.54
CA SER A 702 9.32 -10.83 -10.91
C SER A 702 8.27 -11.22 -11.94
N ILE A 703 7.50 -12.27 -11.64
CA ILE A 703 6.42 -12.81 -12.47
C ILE A 703 5.06 -12.57 -11.81
N LYS A 704 4.08 -12.17 -12.63
CA LYS A 704 2.65 -12.07 -12.25
C LYS A 704 2.03 -13.46 -12.24
N ALA A 705 0.81 -13.61 -11.72
CA ALA A 705 0.06 -14.87 -11.79
C ALA A 705 -0.48 -15.17 -13.21
N ASN A 706 0.36 -15.10 -14.24
CA ASN A 706 0.05 -15.45 -15.62
C ASN A 706 1.36 -15.74 -16.38
N CYS A 707 1.25 -16.36 -17.55
CA CYS A 707 2.31 -16.47 -18.53
C CYS A 707 2.89 -15.07 -18.87
N THR A 708 4.04 -14.76 -18.28
CA THR A 708 4.70 -13.46 -18.33
C THR A 708 5.91 -13.57 -19.25
N GLU A 709 6.02 -12.67 -20.23
CA GLU A 709 7.21 -12.60 -21.08
C GLU A 709 8.37 -11.89 -20.34
N ILE A 710 9.54 -12.52 -20.34
CA ILE A 710 10.77 -11.96 -19.76
C ILE A 710 11.89 -12.00 -20.80
N SER A 711 12.51 -10.85 -21.03
CA SER A 711 13.72 -10.72 -21.85
C SER A 711 14.99 -10.97 -21.04
N PHE A 712 15.90 -11.75 -21.61
CA PHE A 712 17.21 -12.10 -21.05
C PHE A 712 18.32 -11.71 -22.03
N THR A 713 19.42 -11.16 -21.52
CA THR A 713 20.60 -10.76 -22.32
C THR A 713 21.87 -11.33 -21.70
N TYR A 714 22.67 -12.07 -22.46
CA TYR A 714 23.88 -12.75 -21.94
C TYR A 714 25.12 -12.54 -22.82
N TYR A 715 26.20 -12.09 -22.15
CA TYR A 715 27.53 -11.84 -22.70
C TYR A 715 28.32 -13.15 -22.88
N LYS A 716 29.04 -13.32 -23.99
CA LYS A 716 29.77 -14.56 -24.32
C LYS A 716 31.10 -14.63 -23.56
N PRO A 717 31.35 -15.62 -22.67
CA PRO A 717 32.63 -15.77 -22.00
C PRO A 717 33.72 -16.23 -22.98
N ILE A 718 34.96 -15.83 -22.71
CA ILE A 718 36.13 -16.23 -23.50
C ILE A 718 36.26 -17.76 -23.50
N GLY A 719 36.42 -18.36 -24.69
CA GLY A 719 36.58 -19.81 -24.89
C GLY A 719 35.29 -20.65 -24.80
N VAL A 720 34.16 -20.08 -24.39
CA VAL A 720 32.90 -20.81 -24.18
C VAL A 720 32.01 -20.77 -25.44
N ARG A 721 31.51 -21.93 -25.88
CA ARG A 721 30.55 -22.04 -26.99
C ARG A 721 29.08 -22.01 -26.53
N ASN A 722 28.79 -22.67 -25.41
CA ASN A 722 27.44 -22.85 -24.86
C ASN A 722 27.39 -22.41 -23.39
N ILE A 723 26.31 -21.78 -22.95
CA ILE A 723 26.03 -21.50 -21.53
C ILE A 723 24.81 -22.29 -21.10
N HIS A 724 24.83 -22.79 -19.86
CA HIS A 724 23.64 -23.29 -19.17
C HIS A 724 23.15 -22.20 -18.20
N ILE A 725 21.93 -21.72 -18.42
CA ILE A 725 21.22 -20.83 -17.51
C ILE A 725 20.24 -21.68 -16.71
N SER A 726 20.30 -21.65 -15.39
CA SER A 726 19.29 -22.26 -14.52
C SER A 726 18.26 -21.23 -14.07
N LEU A 727 16.97 -21.54 -14.28
CA LEU A 727 15.85 -20.74 -13.78
C LEU A 727 15.20 -21.47 -12.58
N THR A 728 15.13 -20.78 -11.42
CA THR A 728 14.58 -21.31 -10.16
C THR A 728 13.77 -20.25 -9.41
N THR A 729 12.88 -20.68 -8.52
CA THR A 729 12.14 -19.84 -7.54
C THR A 729 12.94 -19.63 -6.24
N ASP A 730 12.48 -18.73 -5.35
CA ASP A 730 13.06 -18.56 -4.00
C ASP A 730 12.99 -19.85 -3.13
N GLN A 731 12.09 -20.78 -3.49
CA GLN A 731 11.82 -22.03 -2.76
C GLN A 731 11.88 -23.24 -3.70
N SER A 732 12.21 -24.41 -3.16
CA SER A 732 12.13 -25.69 -3.86
C SER A 732 11.58 -26.82 -2.96
N VAL A 733 10.96 -27.82 -3.58
CA VAL A 733 10.11 -28.82 -2.92
C VAL A 733 10.45 -30.23 -3.43
N ALA A 734 11.03 -31.06 -2.57
CA ALA A 734 11.75 -32.30 -2.90
C ALA A 734 11.02 -33.29 -3.84
N TYR A 735 9.69 -33.35 -3.75
CA TYR A 735 8.83 -34.33 -4.41
C TYR A 735 8.11 -33.78 -5.66
N ILE A 736 8.12 -32.46 -5.87
CA ILE A 736 7.65 -31.85 -7.12
C ILE A 736 8.84 -31.84 -8.08
N HIS A 737 8.84 -32.73 -9.07
CA HIS A 737 9.96 -32.84 -10.03
C HIS A 737 10.25 -31.51 -10.75
N GLN A 738 9.22 -30.72 -11.05
CA GLN A 738 9.29 -29.38 -11.63
C GLN A 738 9.98 -28.34 -10.71
N SER A 739 10.12 -28.65 -9.42
CA SER A 739 10.69 -27.79 -8.38
C SER A 739 12.13 -28.16 -8.00
N THR A 740 12.47 -29.45 -7.94
CA THR A 740 13.84 -29.91 -7.64
C THR A 740 14.79 -29.81 -8.80
N THR A 741 14.31 -30.01 -10.03
CA THR A 741 15.11 -29.69 -11.21
C THR A 741 14.91 -28.20 -11.55
N PRO A 742 15.96 -27.46 -11.96
CA PRO A 742 15.79 -26.13 -12.55
C PRO A 742 15.16 -26.24 -13.95
N LEU A 743 14.59 -25.14 -14.45
CA LEU A 743 14.35 -25.01 -15.90
C LEU A 743 15.66 -24.53 -16.54
N CYS A 744 16.30 -25.41 -17.31
CA CYS A 744 17.58 -25.13 -17.97
C CYS A 744 17.36 -24.51 -19.36
N VAL A 745 17.99 -23.37 -19.60
CA VAL A 745 18.10 -22.79 -20.95
C VAL A 745 19.52 -23.02 -21.44
N ASN A 746 19.65 -23.84 -22.49
CA ASN A 746 20.90 -24.14 -23.15
C ASN A 746 21.11 -23.11 -24.26
N LEU A 747 21.91 -22.09 -23.96
CA LEU A 747 22.19 -20.97 -24.84
C LEU A 747 23.39 -21.31 -25.73
N THR A 748 23.16 -21.33 -27.04
CA THR A 748 24.19 -21.57 -28.06
C THR A 748 24.50 -20.26 -28.78
N TYR A 749 25.77 -19.87 -28.81
CA TYR A 749 26.16 -18.64 -29.50
C TYR A 749 26.32 -18.87 -31.00
N ALA A 750 25.51 -18.15 -31.78
CA ALA A 750 25.80 -17.89 -33.18
C ALA A 750 27.03 -16.96 -33.31
N ASP A 751 27.63 -16.94 -34.50
CA ASP A 751 28.63 -15.92 -34.84
C ASP A 751 27.97 -14.56 -35.09
N CYS A 752 28.74 -13.48 -35.03
CA CYS A 752 28.20 -12.14 -35.24
C CYS A 752 27.76 -11.95 -36.70
N PRO A 753 26.65 -11.24 -36.96
CA PRO A 753 26.21 -10.94 -38.30
C PRO A 753 27.17 -9.97 -39.01
N PRO A 754 27.10 -9.83 -40.35
CA PRO A 754 27.87 -8.84 -41.09
C PRO A 754 27.75 -7.43 -40.49
N PHE A 755 28.81 -6.64 -40.60
CA PHE A 755 29.04 -5.38 -39.89
C PHE A 755 29.30 -5.45 -38.37
N PHE A 756 29.03 -6.57 -37.72
CA PHE A 756 29.32 -6.75 -36.28
C PHE A 756 30.58 -7.60 -36.07
N GLN A 757 31.26 -7.42 -34.95
CA GLN A 757 32.41 -8.24 -34.53
C GLN A 757 32.35 -8.54 -33.02
N LEU A 758 33.08 -9.56 -32.57
CA LEU A 758 33.28 -9.80 -31.14
C LEU A 758 34.16 -8.70 -30.53
N VAL A 759 33.53 -7.81 -29.76
CA VAL A 759 34.20 -6.79 -28.94
C VAL A 759 34.30 -7.31 -27.51
N SER A 760 35.51 -7.31 -26.95
CA SER A 760 35.78 -7.70 -25.55
C SER A 760 35.49 -6.55 -24.58
N ASN A 761 34.65 -6.81 -23.58
CA ASN A 761 34.39 -5.92 -22.46
C ASN A 761 35.37 -6.23 -21.29
N SER A 762 35.55 -5.28 -20.37
CA SER A 762 36.50 -5.33 -19.25
C SER A 762 36.29 -6.51 -18.27
N ALA A 763 35.12 -7.14 -18.30
CA ALA A 763 34.75 -8.29 -17.46
C ALA A 763 34.89 -9.65 -18.18
N ASN A 764 36.00 -9.88 -18.91
CA ASN A 764 36.35 -11.15 -19.58
C ASN A 764 35.23 -11.79 -20.43
N SER A 765 34.41 -10.97 -21.08
CA SER A 765 33.28 -11.40 -21.90
C SER A 765 33.12 -10.54 -23.15
N SER A 766 32.40 -11.05 -24.13
CA SER A 766 32.28 -10.45 -25.47
C SER A 766 30.84 -10.26 -25.93
N ILE A 767 30.64 -9.21 -26.72
CA ILE A 767 29.39 -8.89 -27.44
C ILE A 767 29.68 -8.75 -28.93
N CYS A 768 28.64 -8.88 -29.76
CA CYS A 768 28.66 -8.38 -31.12
C CYS A 768 28.46 -6.86 -31.09
N GLY A 769 29.56 -6.11 -31.10
CA GLY A 769 29.58 -4.66 -31.30
C GLY A 769 29.88 -4.31 -32.75
N CYS A 770 29.98 -3.01 -33.08
CA CYS A 770 30.41 -2.57 -34.41
C CYS A 770 31.76 -3.19 -34.82
N ASN A 771 31.91 -3.56 -36.08
CA ASN A 771 33.19 -3.93 -36.68
C ASN A 771 34.20 -2.79 -36.53
N ARG A 772 35.49 -3.11 -36.28
CA ARG A 772 36.58 -2.15 -36.07
C ARG A 772 36.72 -1.13 -37.21
N TYR A 773 36.38 -1.52 -38.43
CA TYR A 773 36.44 -0.62 -39.58
C TYR A 773 35.33 0.45 -39.53
N ILE A 774 34.16 0.13 -38.95
CA ILE A 774 33.08 1.08 -38.71
C ILE A 774 33.41 1.95 -37.49
N SER A 775 33.80 1.36 -36.36
CA SER A 775 34.09 2.15 -35.14
C SER A 775 35.25 3.13 -35.29
N ASN A 776 36.22 2.82 -36.16
CA ASN A 776 37.40 3.67 -36.37
C ASN A 776 37.24 4.69 -37.51
N ALA A 777 36.31 4.47 -38.45
CA ALA A 777 36.02 5.41 -39.54
C ALA A 777 34.83 6.34 -39.22
N THR A 778 33.95 5.93 -38.31
CA THR A 778 32.80 6.70 -37.85
C THR A 778 32.70 6.60 -36.34
N GLU A 779 33.28 7.57 -35.63
CA GLU A 779 33.22 7.69 -34.16
C GLU A 779 31.78 7.78 -33.62
N SER A 780 30.83 8.11 -34.50
CA SER A 780 29.42 8.42 -34.24
C SER A 780 28.43 7.30 -34.65
N ALA A 781 28.93 6.13 -35.07
CA ALA A 781 28.09 5.02 -35.53
C ALA A 781 27.66 4.06 -34.38
N VAL A 782 26.36 3.76 -34.31
CA VAL A 782 25.77 2.89 -33.30
C VAL A 782 25.21 1.62 -33.96
N CYS A 783 25.74 0.45 -33.59
CA CYS A 783 25.30 -0.84 -34.12
C CYS A 783 24.43 -1.58 -33.09
N ASN A 784 23.16 -1.81 -33.40
CA ASN A 784 22.20 -2.46 -32.50
C ASN A 784 22.02 -3.94 -32.85
N ILE A 785 22.54 -4.84 -32.01
CA ILE A 785 22.51 -6.29 -32.24
C ILE A 785 21.10 -6.90 -32.16
N ASN A 786 20.15 -6.26 -31.47
CA ASN A 786 18.78 -6.76 -31.35
C ASN A 786 17.98 -6.62 -32.66
N THR A 787 18.26 -5.58 -33.44
CA THR A 787 17.63 -5.33 -34.75
C THR A 787 18.56 -5.61 -35.93
N THR A 788 19.85 -5.89 -35.67
CA THR A 788 20.94 -5.98 -36.66
C THR A 788 21.12 -4.72 -37.51
N MET A 789 20.67 -3.56 -37.00
CA MET A 789 20.75 -2.27 -37.69
C MET A 789 22.01 -1.49 -37.31
N ILE A 790 22.49 -0.67 -38.23
CA ILE A 790 23.44 0.41 -37.97
C ILE A 790 22.69 1.73 -38.08
N THR A 791 22.93 2.62 -37.14
CA THR A 791 22.57 4.04 -37.22
C THR A 791 23.86 4.86 -37.33
N THR A 792 24.02 5.60 -38.44
CA THR A 792 25.11 6.55 -38.64
C THR A 792 24.61 7.96 -38.37
N THR A 793 25.23 8.67 -37.42
CA THR A 793 24.88 10.06 -37.09
C THR A 793 25.87 11.06 -37.70
N TYR A 794 25.40 12.28 -37.94
CA TYR A 794 26.09 13.33 -38.72
C TYR A 794 27.54 13.61 -38.26
N ASN A 795 28.43 13.75 -39.24
CA ASN A 795 29.82 14.21 -39.11
C ASN A 795 30.22 14.95 -40.40
N GLU A 796 31.22 15.83 -40.36
CA GLU A 796 31.71 16.62 -41.50
C GLU A 796 32.28 15.77 -42.68
N VAL A 797 32.48 14.47 -42.47
CA VAL A 797 32.87 13.50 -43.50
C VAL A 797 31.92 12.31 -43.45
N THR A 798 31.00 12.24 -44.41
CA THR A 798 30.11 11.08 -44.58
C THR A 798 30.89 9.90 -45.17
N ASN A 799 30.98 8.81 -44.41
CA ASN A 799 31.60 7.56 -44.83
C ASN A 799 30.52 6.55 -45.25
N TRP A 800 30.61 6.03 -46.47
CA TRP A 800 29.72 4.97 -46.95
C TRP A 800 30.20 3.62 -46.41
N ILE A 801 29.30 2.90 -45.75
CA ILE A 801 29.54 1.55 -45.21
C ILE A 801 28.86 0.53 -46.12
N GLY A 802 29.55 -0.55 -46.49
CA GLY A 802 28.97 -1.60 -47.33
C GLY A 802 29.55 -2.99 -47.07
N TYR A 803 28.84 -4.02 -47.55
CA TYR A 803 29.23 -5.41 -47.38
C TYR A 803 29.24 -6.12 -48.74
N ASP A 804 30.30 -6.88 -49.04
CA ASP A 804 30.31 -7.78 -50.19
C ASP A 804 30.12 -9.22 -49.71
N ASN A 805 29.05 -9.86 -50.20
CA ASN A 805 28.75 -11.25 -49.90
C ASN A 805 29.81 -12.22 -50.45
N ASN A 806 30.56 -11.86 -51.50
CA ASN A 806 31.53 -12.76 -52.14
C ASN A 806 32.85 -12.85 -51.35
N SER A 807 33.41 -11.72 -50.92
CA SER A 807 34.59 -11.64 -50.06
C SER A 807 34.28 -11.71 -48.57
N SER A 808 32.99 -11.60 -48.18
CA SER A 808 32.52 -11.51 -46.79
C SER A 808 33.15 -10.36 -45.98
N CYS A 809 33.58 -9.30 -46.68
CA CYS A 809 34.24 -8.14 -46.08
C CYS A 809 33.29 -6.95 -45.87
N THR A 810 33.52 -6.23 -44.77
CA THR A 810 32.96 -4.88 -44.56
C THR A 810 33.90 -3.85 -45.15
N PHE A 811 33.37 -2.97 -45.98
CA PHE A 811 34.06 -1.81 -46.55
C PHE A 811 33.53 -0.56 -45.88
N VAL A 812 34.43 0.36 -45.56
CA VAL A 812 34.09 1.74 -45.20
C VAL A 812 34.99 2.63 -46.03
N GLY A 813 34.40 3.60 -46.73
CA GLY A 813 35.14 4.53 -47.58
C GLY A 813 34.48 5.90 -47.59
N GLN A 814 35.30 6.94 -47.73
CA GLN A 814 34.83 8.32 -47.82
C GLN A 814 33.87 8.47 -49.01
N CYS A 815 32.67 8.96 -48.74
CA CYS A 815 31.66 9.13 -49.77
C CYS A 815 32.03 10.32 -50.67
N PRO A 816 31.85 10.24 -52.01
CA PRO A 816 32.01 11.38 -52.88
C PRO A 816 31.05 12.52 -52.48
N PHE A 817 31.51 13.76 -52.64
CA PHE A 817 30.80 14.94 -52.16
C PHE A 817 29.35 15.02 -52.70
N GLY A 818 28.37 15.05 -51.79
CA GLY A 818 26.93 15.08 -52.10
C GLY A 818 26.34 13.78 -52.66
N TYR A 819 27.04 12.63 -52.56
CA TYR A 819 26.51 11.33 -53.02
C TYR A 819 25.82 10.53 -51.89
N CYS A 820 26.23 10.74 -50.64
CA CYS A 820 25.56 10.23 -49.45
C CYS A 820 24.62 11.29 -48.86
N LYS A 821 23.73 10.88 -47.94
CA LYS A 821 22.90 11.80 -47.16
C LYS A 821 23.69 12.38 -45.99
N ASP A 822 23.45 13.66 -45.72
CA ASP A 822 24.01 14.40 -44.58
C ASP A 822 23.05 14.40 -43.37
N GLU A 823 22.20 13.37 -43.26
CA GLU A 823 21.20 13.17 -42.20
C GLU A 823 21.44 11.85 -41.44
N GLU A 824 20.77 11.64 -40.32
CA GLU A 824 20.83 10.35 -39.61
C GLU A 824 20.15 9.24 -40.43
N VAL A 825 20.92 8.21 -40.81
CA VAL A 825 20.40 7.06 -41.57
C VAL A 825 20.53 5.79 -40.74
N THR A 826 19.42 5.04 -40.65
CA THR A 826 19.40 3.68 -40.08
C THR A 826 19.15 2.65 -41.18
N PHE A 827 20.03 1.67 -41.30
CA PHE A 827 20.02 0.67 -42.38
C PHE A 827 20.51 -0.72 -41.92
N THR A 828 20.43 -1.70 -42.83
CA THR A 828 20.86 -3.09 -42.63
C THR A 828 21.76 -3.54 -43.79
N VAL A 829 22.32 -4.75 -43.69
CA VAL A 829 23.14 -5.40 -44.74
C VAL A 829 22.42 -5.49 -46.09
N ASN A 830 21.08 -5.50 -46.10
CA ASN A 830 20.27 -5.61 -47.32
C ASN A 830 19.88 -4.23 -47.89
N ASP A 831 19.89 -3.18 -47.07
CA ASP A 831 19.35 -1.86 -47.38
C ASP A 831 20.45 -0.78 -47.49
N VAL A 832 21.67 -1.17 -47.88
CA VAL A 832 22.87 -0.33 -47.86
C VAL A 832 22.68 1.00 -48.60
N ASP A 833 21.93 0.99 -49.69
CA ASP A 833 21.65 2.17 -50.52
C ASP A 833 20.80 3.24 -49.82
N LYS A 834 20.22 2.97 -48.64
CA LYS A 834 19.55 4.01 -47.83
C LYS A 834 20.48 5.16 -47.44
N GLN A 835 21.79 4.92 -47.39
CA GLN A 835 22.84 5.94 -47.17
C GLN A 835 22.95 6.94 -48.33
N CYS A 836 22.47 6.59 -49.53
CA CYS A 836 22.66 7.40 -50.73
C CYS A 836 21.63 8.53 -50.87
N ALA A 837 22.09 9.65 -51.43
CA ALA A 837 21.27 10.80 -51.82
C ALA A 837 21.00 10.81 -53.34
N LEU A 838 20.19 11.75 -53.82
CA LEU A 838 19.99 12.07 -55.25
C LEU A 838 19.62 10.88 -56.18
N ASP A 839 18.83 9.92 -55.67
CA ASP A 839 18.43 8.66 -56.32
C ASP A 839 19.62 7.79 -56.79
N ARG A 840 20.75 7.88 -56.07
CA ARG A 840 21.98 7.12 -56.28
C ARG A 840 21.97 5.79 -55.53
N SER A 841 22.84 4.86 -55.92
CA SER A 841 22.94 3.51 -55.35
C SER A 841 24.33 2.89 -55.52
N GLY A 842 24.54 1.71 -54.91
CA GLY A 842 25.73 0.89 -55.07
C GLY A 842 26.95 1.40 -54.30
N VAL A 843 28.11 0.83 -54.62
CA VAL A 843 29.38 1.09 -53.93
C VAL A 843 29.74 2.58 -53.97
N LEU A 844 29.95 3.18 -52.80
CA LEU A 844 30.17 4.63 -52.61
C LEU A 844 29.07 5.51 -53.25
N CYS A 845 27.85 4.99 -53.38
CA CYS A 845 26.74 5.63 -54.11
C CYS A 845 27.13 6.02 -55.55
N GLY A 846 28.01 5.25 -56.19
CA GLY A 846 28.55 5.53 -57.54
C GLY A 846 27.57 5.31 -58.70
N GLY A 847 26.52 4.51 -58.49
CA GLY A 847 25.47 4.20 -59.46
C GLY A 847 24.22 5.08 -59.34
N CYS A 848 23.17 4.69 -60.07
CA CYS A 848 21.81 5.19 -59.95
C CYS A 848 20.87 4.04 -59.56
N ALA A 849 19.79 4.34 -58.86
CA ALA A 849 18.76 3.37 -58.50
C ALA A 849 18.16 2.67 -59.74
N GLU A 850 17.54 1.50 -59.56
CA GLU A 850 16.98 0.73 -60.68
C GLU A 850 15.90 1.53 -61.43
N GLY A 851 16.04 1.63 -62.76
CA GLY A 851 15.18 2.48 -63.60
C GLY A 851 15.58 3.97 -63.66
N PHE A 852 16.69 4.36 -63.03
CA PHE A 852 17.24 5.72 -63.09
C PHE A 852 18.59 5.74 -63.83
N SER A 853 18.85 6.84 -64.55
CA SER A 853 20.12 7.14 -65.23
C SER A 853 20.65 8.49 -64.77
N ILE A 854 21.95 8.76 -64.93
CA ILE A 854 22.50 10.06 -64.50
C ILE A 854 22.04 11.18 -65.45
N LYS A 855 21.65 12.35 -64.90
CA LYS A 855 21.29 13.51 -65.72
C LYS A 855 22.56 14.17 -66.28
N LEU A 856 22.53 14.55 -67.56
CA LEU A 856 23.55 15.39 -68.17
C LEU A 856 23.61 16.73 -67.43
N GLY A 857 24.81 17.24 -67.18
CA GLY A 857 25.03 18.47 -66.39
C GLY A 857 24.80 18.36 -64.88
N SER A 858 24.40 17.20 -64.33
CA SER A 858 24.14 17.00 -62.88
C SER A 858 24.84 15.77 -62.31
N ASN A 859 24.96 15.70 -60.98
CA ASN A 859 25.32 14.46 -60.26
C ASN A 859 24.08 13.69 -59.76
N GLU A 860 22.90 14.23 -60.01
CA GLU A 860 21.59 13.67 -59.71
C GLU A 860 21.19 12.58 -60.73
N CYS A 861 20.58 11.51 -60.25
CA CYS A 861 19.96 10.49 -61.09
C CYS A 861 18.50 10.87 -61.45
N GLY A 862 17.93 10.27 -62.49
CA GLY A 862 16.56 10.53 -62.92
C GLY A 862 16.02 9.47 -63.86
N GLN A 863 14.69 9.38 -63.96
CA GLN A 863 14.03 8.52 -64.93
C GLN A 863 14.18 9.12 -66.34
N CYS A 864 15.13 8.58 -67.09
CA CYS A 864 15.45 9.03 -68.45
C CYS A 864 14.85 8.11 -69.51
N SER A 865 14.70 8.63 -70.73
CA SER A 865 14.22 7.86 -71.87
C SER A 865 14.96 8.25 -73.14
N ASN A 866 14.97 7.35 -74.13
CA ASN A 866 15.69 7.56 -75.38
C ASN A 866 15.06 8.65 -76.29
N GLY A 867 13.91 9.22 -75.91
CA GLY A 867 13.33 10.38 -76.61
C GLY A 867 14.20 11.64 -76.50
N TYR A 868 15.00 11.76 -75.44
CA TYR A 868 15.88 12.92 -75.22
C TYR A 868 17.10 12.97 -76.17
N LEU A 869 17.41 11.91 -76.94
CA LEU A 869 18.40 12.00 -78.03
C LEU A 869 18.06 13.08 -79.07
N SER A 870 16.79 13.46 -79.19
CA SER A 870 16.34 14.58 -80.03
C SER A 870 17.06 15.91 -79.73
N LEU A 871 17.59 16.09 -78.52
CA LEU A 871 18.43 17.23 -78.15
C LEU A 871 19.70 17.36 -79.02
N LEU A 872 20.20 16.27 -79.61
CA LEU A 872 21.35 16.32 -80.54
C LEU A 872 21.07 17.20 -81.78
N LEU A 873 19.82 17.23 -82.27
CA LEU A 873 19.45 18.13 -83.37
C LEU A 873 19.44 19.59 -82.91
N VAL A 874 18.94 19.86 -81.70
CA VAL A 874 18.92 21.21 -81.10
C VAL A 874 20.34 21.72 -80.87
N PHE A 875 21.21 20.91 -80.27
CA PHE A 875 22.62 21.26 -80.04
C PHE A 875 23.41 21.40 -81.35
N GLY A 876 23.12 20.57 -82.36
CA GLY A 876 23.69 20.72 -83.70
C GLY A 876 23.40 22.10 -84.32
N ILE A 877 22.13 22.49 -84.32
CA ILE A 877 21.71 23.81 -84.82
C ILE A 877 22.31 24.94 -83.97
N ALA A 878 22.24 24.83 -82.64
CA ALA A 878 22.78 25.83 -81.72
C ALA A 878 24.30 26.04 -81.88
N GLY A 879 25.07 24.98 -82.14
CA GLY A 879 26.50 25.08 -82.37
C GLY A 879 26.87 25.83 -83.66
N ILE A 880 26.09 25.64 -84.74
CA ILE A 880 26.27 26.40 -85.98
C ILE A 880 25.95 27.89 -85.74
N VAL A 881 24.86 28.20 -85.03
CA VAL A 881 24.48 29.58 -84.67
C VAL A 881 25.55 30.23 -83.79
N LEU A 882 26.11 29.50 -82.83
CA LEU A 882 27.19 29.98 -81.95
C LEU A 882 28.46 30.31 -82.74
N VAL A 883 28.87 29.47 -83.70
CA VAL A 883 30.04 29.77 -84.54
C VAL A 883 29.80 31.00 -85.43
N ILE A 884 28.61 31.15 -86.02
CA ILE A 884 28.24 32.36 -86.77
C ILE A 884 28.31 33.60 -85.87
N PHE A 885 27.81 33.52 -84.63
CA PHE A 885 27.84 34.61 -83.66
C PHE A 885 29.27 35.00 -83.23
N LEU A 886 30.14 34.01 -82.98
CA LEU A 886 31.57 34.22 -82.66
C LEU A 886 32.32 34.91 -83.81
N ILE A 887 32.02 34.54 -85.06
CA ILE A 887 32.59 35.17 -86.27
C ILE A 887 32.07 36.60 -86.43
N LEU A 888 30.76 36.83 -86.31
CA LEU A 888 30.14 38.16 -86.46
C LEU A 888 30.64 39.18 -85.42
N LEU A 889 30.92 38.74 -84.20
CA LEU A 889 31.48 39.58 -83.13
C LEU A 889 33.02 39.62 -83.13
N ASN A 890 33.69 38.91 -84.05
CA ASN A 890 35.15 38.85 -84.22
C ASN A 890 35.91 38.51 -82.92
N LEU A 891 35.36 37.59 -82.11
CA LEU A 891 35.82 37.29 -80.75
C LEU A 891 37.06 36.39 -80.76
N THR A 892 38.25 36.96 -80.99
CA THR A 892 39.49 36.19 -81.04
C THR A 892 39.96 35.75 -79.65
N VAL A 893 39.86 34.44 -79.37
CA VAL A 893 40.21 33.82 -78.06
C VAL A 893 41.65 34.11 -77.60
N THR A 894 42.56 34.44 -78.51
CA THR A 894 44.01 34.58 -78.22
C THR A 894 44.47 35.92 -77.65
N ILE A 895 43.67 36.99 -77.68
CA ILE A 895 44.08 38.31 -77.14
C ILE A 895 42.87 38.99 -76.48
N GLY A 896 42.95 39.24 -75.16
CA GLY A 896 41.98 40.06 -74.43
C GLY A 896 41.48 39.44 -73.12
N THR A 897 40.61 40.19 -72.43
CA THR A 897 40.00 39.80 -71.13
C THR A 897 39.18 38.51 -71.19
N ILE A 898 38.67 38.14 -72.36
CA ILE A 898 37.86 36.94 -72.60
C ILE A 898 38.62 35.66 -72.23
N ASN A 899 39.92 35.57 -72.51
CA ASN A 899 40.70 34.39 -72.15
C ASN A 899 40.80 34.22 -70.62
N GLY A 900 40.93 35.33 -69.88
CA GLY A 900 40.86 35.33 -68.41
C GLY A 900 39.48 34.95 -67.87
N LEU A 901 38.41 35.41 -68.53
CA LEU A 901 37.04 35.04 -68.17
C LEU A 901 36.77 33.54 -68.38
N ILE A 902 37.21 32.97 -69.51
CA ILE A 902 37.08 31.53 -69.79
C ILE A 902 37.93 30.71 -68.80
N PHE A 903 39.17 31.13 -68.50
CA PHE A 903 39.99 30.46 -67.50
C PHE A 903 39.32 30.48 -66.11
N TYR A 904 38.83 31.64 -65.67
CA TYR A 904 38.13 31.76 -64.39
C TYR A 904 36.81 30.95 -64.35
N ALA A 905 36.04 30.92 -65.44
CA ALA A 905 34.83 30.11 -65.53
C ALA A 905 35.12 28.60 -65.44
N ASN A 906 36.22 28.12 -66.03
CA ASN A 906 36.64 26.72 -65.92
C ASN A 906 37.05 26.39 -64.47
N ILE A 907 37.84 27.25 -63.81
CA ILE A 907 38.18 27.12 -62.39
C ILE A 907 36.91 27.11 -61.52
N ALA A 908 35.99 28.06 -61.73
CA ALA A 908 34.75 28.17 -60.97
C ALA A 908 33.82 26.96 -61.16
N LYS A 909 33.86 26.27 -62.31
CA LYS A 909 33.09 25.05 -62.57
C LYS A 909 33.73 23.80 -61.95
N ILE A 910 35.06 23.72 -61.92
CA ILE A 910 35.80 22.64 -61.23
C ILE A 910 35.60 22.73 -59.71
N VAL A 911 35.60 23.95 -59.16
CA VAL A 911 35.44 24.22 -57.72
C VAL A 911 33.95 24.48 -57.36
N GLU A 912 33.01 24.29 -58.29
CA GLU A 912 31.56 24.53 -58.10
C GLU A 912 30.98 23.85 -56.85
N PRO A 913 31.29 22.56 -56.53
CA PRO A 913 30.75 21.89 -55.34
C PRO A 913 31.24 22.50 -54.01
N ILE A 914 32.39 23.17 -54.02
CA ILE A 914 33.03 23.74 -52.82
C ILE A 914 32.62 25.21 -52.65
N LEU A 915 32.45 25.95 -53.75
CA LEU A 915 32.06 27.37 -53.73
C LEU A 915 30.55 27.59 -53.58
N PHE A 916 29.71 26.67 -54.08
CA PHE A 916 28.25 26.84 -54.15
C PHE A 916 27.51 25.69 -53.43
N GLN A 917 27.75 25.56 -52.12
CA GLN A 917 27.17 24.52 -51.25
C GLN A 917 25.64 24.65 -51.00
N THR A 918 24.95 25.54 -51.72
CA THR A 918 23.48 25.71 -51.66
C THR A 918 22.94 26.00 -53.06
N ASP A 919 21.74 25.49 -53.40
CA ASP A 919 21.05 25.72 -54.68
C ASP A 919 20.71 27.21 -54.88
N SER A 920 21.71 27.97 -55.33
CA SER A 920 21.69 29.44 -55.32
C SER A 920 22.09 30.02 -56.68
N ILE A 921 21.24 30.91 -57.18
CA ILE A 921 21.43 31.67 -58.43
C ILE A 921 21.68 30.78 -59.67
N LEU A 922 20.64 30.01 -60.05
CA LEU A 922 20.51 29.30 -61.33
C LEU A 922 21.13 30.05 -62.53
N VAL A 923 20.86 31.35 -62.64
CA VAL A 923 21.34 32.21 -63.74
C VAL A 923 22.87 32.28 -63.82
N LEU A 924 23.58 32.27 -62.68
CA LEU A 924 25.03 32.43 -62.65
C LEU A 924 25.75 31.11 -62.98
N SER A 925 25.33 29.97 -62.39
CA SER A 925 25.87 28.66 -62.77
C SER A 925 25.54 28.31 -64.23
N GLN A 926 24.35 28.64 -64.72
CA GLN A 926 23.97 28.48 -66.13
C GLN A 926 24.87 29.30 -67.07
N PHE A 927 25.18 30.54 -66.70
CA PHE A 927 26.06 31.43 -67.48
C PHE A 927 27.53 30.97 -67.47
N ILE A 928 28.06 30.56 -66.31
CA ILE A 928 29.40 29.96 -66.19
C ILE A 928 29.50 28.67 -67.02
N SER A 929 28.48 27.82 -66.97
CA SER A 929 28.43 26.57 -67.74
C SER A 929 28.44 26.86 -69.25
N TRP A 930 27.67 27.84 -69.73
CA TRP A 930 27.70 28.26 -71.15
C TRP A 930 29.05 28.83 -71.60
N ILE A 931 29.76 29.58 -70.73
CA ILE A 931 31.13 30.06 -71.03
C ILE A 931 32.10 28.88 -71.21
N ASN A 932 31.91 27.80 -70.46
CA ASN A 932 32.70 26.57 -70.57
C ASN A 932 32.22 25.62 -71.68
N LEU A 933 31.25 26.03 -72.51
CA LEU A 933 30.60 25.21 -73.54
C LEU A 933 29.88 23.96 -72.99
N ASP A 934 29.56 23.94 -71.69
CA ASP A 934 28.66 22.96 -71.08
C ASP A 934 27.20 23.43 -71.23
N PHE A 935 26.26 22.48 -71.29
CA PHE A 935 24.84 22.80 -71.50
C PHE A 935 24.22 23.52 -70.30
N GLY A 936 24.75 23.29 -69.09
CA GLY A 936 24.36 23.90 -67.81
C GLY A 936 22.95 23.55 -67.29
N VAL A 937 22.08 23.01 -68.15
CA VAL A 937 20.76 22.49 -67.78
C VAL A 937 20.87 21.05 -67.25
N LYS A 938 20.27 20.77 -66.09
CA LYS A 938 20.18 19.42 -65.50
C LYS A 938 19.13 18.59 -66.29
N VAL A 939 19.53 17.84 -67.32
CA VAL A 939 18.59 17.14 -68.24
C VAL A 939 18.88 15.65 -68.44
N CYS A 940 17.83 14.84 -68.62
CA CYS A 940 17.98 13.49 -69.16
C CYS A 940 18.45 13.52 -70.62
N PHE A 941 19.18 12.50 -71.05
CA PHE A 941 19.75 12.44 -72.41
C PHE A 941 19.45 11.10 -73.12
N TYR A 942 19.68 9.97 -72.46
CA TYR A 942 19.19 8.65 -72.87
C TYR A 942 19.11 7.71 -71.65
N ASP A 943 18.52 6.53 -71.83
CA ASP A 943 18.36 5.51 -70.79
C ASP A 943 19.58 4.57 -70.72
N GLY A 944 20.06 4.28 -69.50
CA GLY A 944 21.30 3.57 -69.21
C GLY A 944 22.57 4.44 -69.20
N MET A 945 22.44 5.78 -69.17
CA MET A 945 23.63 6.66 -69.17
C MET A 945 24.40 6.60 -67.84
N THR A 946 25.68 6.23 -67.92
CA THR A 946 26.59 6.11 -66.75
C THR A 946 27.38 7.40 -66.49
N PRO A 947 27.96 7.59 -65.28
CA PRO A 947 28.79 8.78 -64.97
C PRO A 947 29.96 8.98 -65.96
N SER A 948 30.62 7.89 -66.38
CA SER A 948 31.70 7.95 -67.36
C SER A 948 31.21 8.39 -68.74
N GLN A 949 30.01 7.97 -69.15
CA GLN A 949 29.39 8.37 -70.42
C GLN A 949 28.93 9.83 -70.40
N LYS A 950 28.39 10.34 -69.28
CA LYS A 950 28.10 11.76 -69.07
C LYS A 950 29.32 12.64 -69.40
N ILE A 951 30.50 12.27 -68.87
CA ILE A 951 31.75 13.03 -69.09
C ILE A 951 32.11 13.06 -70.59
N TRP A 952 32.06 11.91 -71.29
CA TRP A 952 32.30 11.85 -72.74
C TRP A 952 31.32 12.74 -73.54
N TRP A 953 30.05 12.77 -73.16
CA TRP A 953 29.05 13.62 -73.82
C TRP A 953 29.23 15.12 -73.56
N GLN A 954 29.76 15.51 -72.39
CA GLN A 954 30.14 16.91 -72.13
C GLN A 954 31.34 17.36 -72.98
N PHE A 955 32.29 16.46 -73.31
CA PHE A 955 33.37 16.76 -74.26
C PHE A 955 32.95 16.73 -75.75
N ALA A 956 31.89 16.00 -76.10
CA ALA A 956 31.45 15.85 -77.48
C ALA A 956 31.05 17.18 -78.15
N PHE A 957 30.42 18.11 -77.40
CA PHE A 957 29.98 19.40 -77.94
C PHE A 957 31.14 20.38 -78.22
N PRO A 958 32.11 20.61 -77.31
CA PRO A 958 33.34 21.35 -77.62
C PRO A 958 34.07 20.81 -78.88
N ILE A 959 34.21 19.48 -79.00
CA ILE A 959 34.84 18.84 -80.17
C ILE A 959 34.05 19.12 -81.46
N TYR A 960 32.72 19.06 -81.41
CA TYR A 960 31.84 19.41 -82.51
C TYR A 960 32.02 20.88 -82.97
N ILE A 961 32.09 21.83 -82.02
CA ILE A 961 32.35 23.25 -82.30
C ILE A 961 33.72 23.43 -82.97
N TRP A 962 34.77 22.76 -82.48
CA TRP A 962 36.12 22.82 -83.06
C TRP A 962 36.13 22.34 -84.52
N ILE A 963 35.40 21.26 -84.83
CA ILE A 963 35.28 20.71 -86.19
C ILE A 963 34.54 21.67 -87.13
N ILE A 964 33.56 22.43 -86.64
CA ILE A 964 32.88 23.46 -87.44
C ILE A 964 33.83 24.64 -87.71
N ILE A 965 34.46 25.20 -86.66
CA ILE A 965 35.38 26.34 -86.80
C ILE A 965 36.50 26.01 -87.80
N GLY A 966 37.10 24.81 -87.70
CA GLY A 966 38.15 24.36 -88.61
C GLY A 966 37.72 24.12 -90.07
N LYS A 967 36.42 24.12 -90.36
CA LYS A 967 35.88 24.13 -91.74
C LYS A 967 35.54 25.52 -92.25
N PHE A 968 35.24 26.48 -91.38
CA PHE A 968 34.88 27.85 -91.78
C PHE A 968 36.09 28.80 -91.92
N ASP A 969 37.17 28.62 -91.13
CA ASP A 969 38.45 29.29 -91.38
C ASP A 969 39.64 28.30 -91.43
N PRO A 970 39.92 27.71 -92.62
CA PRO A 970 41.05 26.82 -92.78
C PRO A 970 42.43 27.52 -92.70
N LYS A 971 42.50 28.87 -92.66
CA LYS A 971 43.76 29.61 -92.53
C LYS A 971 44.11 29.88 -91.06
N ALA A 972 43.14 30.02 -90.17
CA ALA A 972 43.39 30.08 -88.72
C ALA A 972 43.85 28.72 -88.14
N SER A 973 43.26 27.61 -88.59
CA SER A 973 43.53 26.29 -88.00
C SER A 973 44.97 25.81 -88.17
N LEU A 974 45.58 25.98 -89.35
CA LEU A 974 46.88 25.37 -89.62
C LEU A 974 48.03 25.93 -88.77
N LYS A 975 47.93 27.20 -88.31
CA LYS A 975 48.95 27.80 -87.44
C LYS A 975 48.76 27.43 -85.96
N LYS A 976 47.52 27.37 -85.46
CA LYS A 976 47.25 27.06 -84.05
C LYS A 976 47.39 25.57 -83.69
N ILE A 977 47.19 24.67 -84.65
CA ILE A 977 47.30 23.21 -84.42
C ILE A 977 48.77 22.76 -84.23
N MET A 978 49.77 23.56 -84.66
CA MET A 978 51.20 23.22 -84.48
C MET A 978 51.81 23.70 -83.16
N GLU A 979 51.25 24.70 -82.49
CA GLU A 979 51.81 25.22 -81.23
C GLU A 979 51.30 24.47 -79.99
N PHE A 980 50.16 23.75 -80.07
CA PHE A 980 49.60 22.96 -78.95
C PHE A 980 50.27 21.59 -78.73
N ARG A 981 51.55 21.42 -79.13
CA ARG A 981 52.26 20.13 -79.07
C ARG A 981 53.70 20.18 -78.55
N LEU A 982 54.11 21.31 -77.97
CA LEU A 982 55.40 21.48 -77.28
C LEU A 982 55.18 22.28 -75.98
N SER A 983 54.76 21.56 -74.92
CA SER A 983 54.70 22.08 -73.54
C SER A 983 54.69 20.96 -72.49
N ASN A 984 54.32 19.73 -72.86
CA ASN A 984 54.82 18.55 -72.15
C ASN A 984 56.28 18.35 -72.57
N ASP A 985 57.20 18.80 -71.73
CA ASP A 985 58.25 17.96 -71.12
C ASP A 985 59.40 18.81 -70.53
N SER A 986 60.04 18.28 -69.48
CA SER A 986 61.26 18.77 -68.83
C SER A 986 61.24 20.17 -68.17
N ASN A 987 61.20 20.19 -66.83
CA ASN A 987 62.44 20.40 -66.06
C ASN A 987 62.25 20.13 -64.55
N THR A 988 62.74 18.98 -64.10
CA THR A 988 63.01 18.65 -62.69
C THR A 988 64.28 19.34 -62.18
N SER A 989 64.32 19.86 -60.93
CA SER A 989 65.46 19.67 -59.99
C SER A 989 65.35 20.46 -58.66
N SER A 990 65.07 19.75 -57.56
CA SER A 990 65.75 19.82 -56.24
C SER A 990 66.24 21.16 -55.64
N ALA A 991 65.77 21.52 -54.42
CA ALA A 991 66.60 22.20 -53.39
C ALA A 991 66.04 22.16 -51.94
N SER A 992 66.65 21.28 -51.14
CA SER A 992 66.59 21.07 -49.69
C SER A 992 66.67 22.27 -48.69
N LEU A 993 66.11 22.06 -47.47
CA LEU A 993 66.55 22.51 -46.12
C LEU A 993 66.18 23.91 -45.51
N ILE A 994 65.38 23.88 -44.41
CA ILE A 994 65.63 24.47 -43.03
C ILE A 994 65.80 26.01 -42.88
N PRO A 995 65.27 26.72 -41.83
CA PRO A 995 65.20 26.32 -40.41
C PRO A 995 63.95 26.68 -39.56
N ASN A 996 64.02 26.26 -38.29
CA ASN A 996 63.14 26.61 -37.19
C ASN A 996 63.32 28.05 -36.66
N GLU A 997 62.29 28.60 -36.00
CA GLU A 997 62.39 28.90 -34.56
C GLU A 997 61.02 29.00 -33.86
N GLY A 998 61.01 29.10 -32.53
CA GLY A 998 59.78 29.15 -31.73
C GLY A 998 60.00 29.08 -30.21
N THR A 999 59.24 29.94 -29.52
CA THR A 999 59.05 30.25 -28.08
C THR A 999 57.90 31.28 -28.01
N ALA A 1000 57.23 31.61 -26.91
CA ALA A 1000 56.86 30.95 -25.64
C ALA A 1000 56.10 32.01 -24.80
N ASP A 1001 55.18 31.61 -23.91
CA ASP A 1001 54.73 32.28 -22.66
C ASP A 1001 53.26 31.89 -22.33
N ASP A 1002 52.71 32.08 -21.11
CA ASP A 1002 53.17 31.76 -19.74
C ASP A 1002 51.98 31.92 -18.75
N THR A 1003 52.09 31.48 -17.49
CA THR A 1003 51.23 31.80 -16.30
C THR A 1003 49.78 31.25 -16.27
N GLN A 1004 49.09 31.06 -15.12
CA GLN A 1004 49.47 30.80 -13.71
C GLN A 1004 48.33 30.09 -12.91
N VAL A 1005 48.68 29.04 -12.16
CA VAL A 1005 48.52 28.81 -10.68
C VAL A 1005 47.17 29.02 -9.94
N VAL A 1006 46.75 28.01 -9.14
CA VAL A 1006 46.39 28.03 -7.68
C VAL A 1006 46.01 26.60 -7.17
N ASP A 1007 46.56 26.20 -6.00
CA ASP A 1007 46.16 25.22 -4.93
C ASP A 1007 45.16 24.04 -5.17
N THR A 1008 45.19 22.87 -4.48
CA THR A 1008 46.05 22.17 -3.47
C THR A 1008 45.70 20.66 -3.47
N GLY A 1009 46.45 19.68 -2.94
CA GLY A 1009 47.79 19.61 -2.31
C GLY A 1009 48.06 18.26 -1.60
N TYR A 1010 49.34 17.86 -1.44
CA TYR A 1010 49.87 16.66 -0.71
C TYR A 1010 49.47 15.25 -1.25
N VAL A 1011 50.25 14.14 -1.20
CA VAL A 1011 51.56 13.74 -0.60
C VAL A 1011 52.01 12.41 -1.31
N SER A 1012 53.26 11.91 -1.40
CA SER A 1012 54.63 12.47 -1.44
C SER A 1012 55.69 11.34 -1.67
N ALA A 1013 56.83 11.65 -2.30
CA ALA A 1013 58.14 10.93 -2.25
C ALA A 1013 58.27 9.54 -2.97
N ASP A 1014 59.43 9.09 -3.52
CA ASP A 1014 60.76 9.71 -3.68
C ASP A 1014 61.61 9.05 -4.82
N SER A 1015 62.85 9.53 -5.01
CA SER A 1015 64.04 8.92 -5.65
C SER A 1015 64.36 9.16 -7.16
N GLN A 1016 65.17 10.20 -7.38
CA GLN A 1016 66.37 10.34 -8.26
C GLN A 1016 66.53 9.40 -9.50
N VAL A 1017 66.61 9.85 -10.78
CA VAL A 1017 67.57 10.79 -11.45
C VAL A 1017 69.01 10.18 -11.58
N PRO A 1018 69.78 10.25 -12.71
CA PRO A 1018 69.64 11.03 -13.97
C PRO A 1018 70.01 10.37 -15.35
N LYS A 1019 69.54 11.00 -16.46
CA LYS A 1019 70.18 11.11 -17.83
C LYS A 1019 70.25 9.80 -18.68
N VAL A 1020 70.23 9.82 -20.03
CA VAL A 1020 70.99 10.66 -21.00
C VAL A 1020 70.16 11.15 -22.22
N LYS A 1021 70.44 12.41 -22.63
CA LYS A 1021 70.33 13.09 -23.95
C LYS A 1021 70.11 12.16 -25.18
N ARG A 1022 69.35 12.48 -26.25
CA ARG A 1022 69.11 13.73 -27.05
C ARG A 1022 67.88 13.44 -28.00
N TYR A 1023 67.27 14.31 -28.82
CA TYR A 1023 67.51 15.72 -29.22
C TYR A 1023 66.20 16.47 -29.65
N SER A 1024 66.39 17.61 -30.31
CA SER A 1024 65.55 18.68 -30.91
C SER A 1024 65.16 18.48 -32.39
N LYS A 1025 64.26 19.25 -33.07
CA LYS A 1025 63.19 20.23 -32.73
C LYS A 1025 62.53 20.73 -34.06
N TYR A 1026 61.18 20.80 -34.14
CA TYR A 1026 60.31 21.60 -35.09
C TYR A 1026 60.55 21.41 -36.63
N ARG A 1027 59.86 22.05 -37.62
CA ARG A 1027 58.78 23.09 -37.68
C ARG A 1027 57.74 22.81 -38.82
N ASN A 1028 57.44 23.78 -39.69
CA ASN A 1028 56.32 23.81 -40.66
C ASN A 1028 56.72 24.35 -42.05
N SER A 1029 55.86 24.04 -43.03
CA SER A 1029 55.40 24.90 -44.15
C SER A 1029 56.12 24.93 -45.52
N ALA A 1030 55.31 24.62 -46.54
CA ALA A 1030 55.20 25.33 -47.83
C ALA A 1030 56.33 25.14 -48.88
N LEU A 1031 56.72 23.90 -49.13
CA LEU A 1031 57.14 23.35 -50.44
C LEU A 1031 56.98 21.81 -50.38
N ASP A 1032 57.08 21.12 -51.52
CA ASP A 1032 56.91 19.67 -51.74
C ASP A 1032 55.47 19.12 -51.80
N LEU A 1033 54.77 19.39 -52.91
CA LEU A 1033 53.68 18.53 -53.44
C LEU A 1033 53.43 18.75 -54.95
N MET A 1034 54.50 18.96 -55.73
CA MET A 1034 54.42 19.38 -57.16
C MET A 1034 55.26 18.52 -58.12
N ASP A 1035 56.02 17.52 -57.64
CA ASP A 1035 56.82 16.61 -58.47
C ASP A 1035 56.15 15.24 -58.75
N ASP A 1036 54.99 14.95 -58.13
CA ASP A 1036 54.32 13.63 -58.15
C ASP A 1036 53.09 13.58 -59.11
N PHE A 1037 53.08 14.41 -60.15
CA PHE A 1037 51.97 14.49 -61.13
C PHE A 1037 52.38 14.50 -62.62
N ILE A 1038 53.63 14.13 -62.93
CA ILE A 1038 54.05 13.77 -64.30
C ILE A 1038 54.88 12.47 -64.26
N ASN A 1039 54.19 11.34 -64.16
CA ASN A 1039 54.57 10.00 -64.65
C ASN A 1039 53.28 9.19 -64.89
#